data_AF-A0A7S2WFA6-F1
#
_entry.id   AF-A0A7S2WFA6-F1
#
_cell.length_a   1.000
_cell.length_b   1.000
_cell.length_c   1.000
_cell.angle_alpha   90.00
_cell.angle_beta   90.00
_cell.angle_gamma   90.00
#
_symmetry.space_group_name_H-M   'P 1'
#
loop_
_entity.id
_entity.type
_entity.pdbx_description
1 polymer ?
#
loop_
_entity_poly.entity_id
_entity_poly.type
_entity_poly.pdbx_seq_one_letter_code
_entity_poly.pdbx_strand_id
1 'polypeptide(L)'
;AYIASPSAPVPQYGMGEVPQYGMGEASWLLSDDGAEVPSVRKVELPPPGWRRRWGLALVAGGLVLAPFIMTNIKIGLLTTGGAAAGSDGMEMETASVTAVEQGDGAVEAPRLTASHEYGVIFPAESICGGTVLGDAYPWLSGHLVLEPLRHTTLQLDQLPGAVVSAAWEMRRDVDGEQVWALSSPGAAAPVTVALESPGKYTLRATLRDEEGGMVWLLEQKVACLYVKRELRTLTIEDREAFLDTAYTLWATSTADGRALYGDHYTGTDILVQVHGYEASGNVYCDHWHEGTGFLTHHLALAQAFDASLISVNPAVITPYWDFTIDGEKISKADSGPSMLADISDFFTETWFGASDENSLVTDGRWAHVPTYFVADSVTPTATKNSFGIIRAPWNNNPEVELARHMFDICGYEPANKAIPSCATHFSLADLTSFADFQLTVAGSGHGPMHVNTGGVYGECTQALADFQEKWAPLLKTVTSLSEMDEEIQAMFSAEESWSSDAKFSLGDMFETVFILEYFHIYRMLYRSQTCALDGRPLALQCPDDCSIGAEDEATCRCTCANVDSEDFDWLNLEPCMYSSNRTKFMFQASMPPEFRKDLVKLLCTTQVKEGEQLESTSPLDIVFWMIHPVIDRLLAAKRLAEVSDIQFGTLGPVKGFQDTTWLDYSFYTNKGYYCGGHGEDAEVLASLPVLPSVEEAADTNNDGVMTNMEFFVASDPKRDDQVYIYDHFLWEHCASDNANGIELTQLMADFAKDAAQTSLPMGTSDFDVFSLLQKGTNRARTARDALRAPSTSSVEHE
;
A
#
# COMPACT_ATOMS: atom_id res chain seq x y z
N ALA A 1 7.27 58.93 -23.16
CA ALA A 1 6.38 58.03 -22.40
C ALA A 1 7.21 56.80 -22.05
N TYR A 2 7.59 56.64 -20.79
CA TYR A 2 6.90 55.85 -19.74
C TYR A 2 7.15 54.32 -19.91
N ILE A 3 7.63 53.52 -18.94
CA ILE A 3 8.49 53.70 -17.73
C ILE A 3 8.83 52.28 -17.15
N ALA A 4 9.97 52.09 -16.45
CA ALA A 4 10.40 51.02 -15.49
C ALA A 4 9.92 49.53 -15.60
N SER A 5 10.75 48.47 -15.53
CA SER A 5 11.53 47.90 -14.37
C SER A 5 10.68 47.55 -13.13
N PRO A 6 10.91 46.48 -12.31
CA PRO A 6 12.06 45.52 -12.15
C PRO A 6 11.67 44.03 -12.33
N SER A 7 12.49 42.95 -12.34
CA SER A 7 13.84 42.55 -11.86
C SER A 7 13.97 42.04 -10.39
N ALA A 8 14.09 40.72 -10.22
CA ALA A 8 14.53 40.00 -9.00
C ALA A 8 15.30 38.70 -9.41
N PRO A 9 16.16 38.10 -8.55
CA PRO A 9 17.45 37.60 -9.02
C PRO A 9 17.64 36.07 -9.13
N VAL A 10 18.59 35.67 -9.99
CA VAL A 10 19.20 34.34 -10.03
C VAL A 10 20.49 34.34 -9.17
N PRO A 11 20.71 33.37 -8.26
CA PRO A 11 21.96 33.26 -7.53
C PRO A 11 23.10 32.71 -8.40
N GLN A 12 24.22 33.43 -8.46
CA GLN A 12 25.48 32.90 -8.99
C GLN A 12 26.21 32.12 -7.90
N TYR A 13 26.53 30.85 -8.15
CA TYR A 13 27.57 30.14 -7.41
C TYR A 13 28.86 30.10 -8.21
N GLY A 14 29.97 30.49 -7.57
CA GLY A 14 31.28 30.57 -8.20
C GLY A 14 31.91 29.20 -8.40
N MET A 15 32.60 29.01 -9.52
CA MET A 15 33.44 27.83 -9.73
C MET A 15 34.66 27.90 -8.82
N GLY A 16 34.76 26.96 -7.87
CA GLY A 16 35.99 26.67 -7.15
C GLY A 16 36.99 25.91 -8.03
N GLU A 17 38.28 26.09 -7.76
CA GLU A 17 39.37 25.60 -8.59
C GLU A 17 39.53 24.07 -8.53
N VAL A 18 39.70 23.43 -9.69
CA VAL A 18 40.05 22.00 -9.81
C VAL A 18 41.53 21.87 -10.20
N PRO A 19 42.39 21.17 -9.42
CA PRO A 19 43.77 20.94 -9.81
C PRO A 19 43.90 19.85 -10.89
N GLN A 20 44.51 20.18 -12.02
CA GLN A 20 45.01 19.19 -12.99
C GLN A 20 46.42 18.72 -12.62
N TYR A 21 46.63 17.42 -12.45
CA TYR A 21 47.85 16.65 -12.76
C TYR A 21 47.50 15.16 -12.68
N GLY A 22 47.85 14.27 -13.61
CA GLY A 22 48.41 14.43 -14.94
C GLY A 22 48.60 13.05 -15.57
N MET A 23 48.18 12.85 -16.82
CA MET A 23 48.42 11.59 -17.56
C MET A 23 49.61 11.76 -18.52
N GLY A 24 50.47 10.75 -18.56
CA GLY A 24 51.62 10.68 -19.45
C GLY A 24 51.24 10.27 -20.88
N GLU A 25 51.95 10.91 -21.80
CA GLU A 25 52.25 10.61 -23.21
C GLU A 25 52.22 9.09 -23.60
N ALA A 26 52.02 8.68 -24.86
CA ALA A 26 52.25 9.41 -26.12
C ALA A 26 51.54 8.80 -27.35
N SER A 27 51.15 9.68 -28.32
CA SER A 27 51.35 9.58 -29.79
C SER A 27 51.04 8.27 -30.56
N TRP A 28 50.39 8.23 -31.72
CA TRP A 28 50.30 9.16 -32.87
C TRP A 28 48.89 9.05 -33.55
N LEU A 29 48.50 9.71 -34.65
CA LEU A 29 49.16 10.55 -35.67
C LEU A 29 48.13 11.59 -36.21
N LEU A 30 48.46 12.33 -37.28
CA LEU A 30 47.69 13.45 -37.86
C LEU A 30 47.20 13.14 -39.29
N SER A 31 46.06 13.71 -39.67
CA SER A 31 45.94 14.59 -40.86
C SER A 31 44.59 15.31 -40.92
N ASP A 32 44.61 16.65 -40.97
CA ASP A 32 43.46 17.52 -41.24
C ASP A 32 43.02 17.50 -42.72
N ASP A 33 41.74 17.76 -42.99
CA ASP A 33 41.25 18.89 -43.82
C ASP A 33 39.75 18.78 -44.16
N GLY A 34 39.02 19.91 -44.15
CA GLY A 34 37.75 20.07 -44.89
C GLY A 34 36.48 20.39 -44.07
N ALA A 35 36.10 21.67 -44.03
CA ALA A 35 34.94 22.19 -43.31
C ALA A 35 33.56 21.88 -43.94
N GLU A 36 32.50 21.78 -43.12
CA GLU A 36 31.32 22.68 -43.08
C GLU A 36 30.21 22.15 -42.14
N VAL A 37 29.37 23.05 -41.59
CA VAL A 37 28.26 22.75 -40.65
C VAL A 37 26.91 22.95 -41.35
N PRO A 38 25.93 22.02 -41.21
CA PRO A 38 24.59 22.48 -40.83
C PRO A 38 23.74 21.53 -39.95
N SER A 39 23.11 22.14 -38.94
CA SER A 39 21.80 21.88 -38.32
C SER A 39 20.94 20.64 -38.68
N VAL A 40 20.46 19.97 -37.62
CA VAL A 40 19.06 19.57 -37.32
C VAL A 40 18.05 19.51 -38.48
N ARG A 41 17.38 18.35 -38.67
CA ARG A 41 16.04 18.28 -39.25
C ARG A 41 15.17 17.14 -38.70
N LYS A 42 13.86 17.42 -38.63
CA LYS A 42 12.76 16.49 -38.38
C LYS A 42 12.65 15.43 -39.49
N VAL A 43 12.05 14.28 -39.17
CA VAL A 43 11.63 13.24 -40.12
C VAL A 43 10.10 13.22 -40.20
N GLU A 44 9.56 13.21 -41.43
CA GLU A 44 8.12 13.01 -41.71
C GLU A 44 7.89 11.63 -42.34
N LEU A 45 6.71 11.05 -42.09
CA LEU A 45 6.32 9.72 -42.57
C LEU A 45 5.86 9.73 -44.05
N PRO A 46 6.15 8.67 -44.85
CA PRO A 46 5.70 8.57 -46.24
C PRO A 46 4.33 7.87 -46.40
N PRO A 47 3.54 8.20 -47.44
CA PRO A 47 2.23 7.58 -47.72
C PRO A 47 2.32 6.34 -48.65
N PRO A 48 1.37 5.38 -48.58
CA PRO A 48 1.39 4.17 -49.39
C PRO A 48 0.67 4.28 -50.76
N GLY A 49 1.23 3.62 -51.79
CA GLY A 49 0.75 3.70 -53.17
C GLY A 49 0.71 2.39 -53.99
N TRP A 50 -0.40 1.64 -53.87
CA TRP A 50 -1.12 0.94 -54.96
C TRP A 50 -0.47 -0.16 -55.87
N ARG A 51 -1.19 -1.33 -55.94
CA ARG A 51 -1.31 -2.37 -57.03
C ARG A 51 -0.28 -3.53 -57.04
N ARG A 52 -0.64 -4.81 -57.34
CA ARG A 52 -1.93 -5.45 -57.75
C ARG A 52 -1.90 -7.01 -57.73
N ARG A 53 -3.10 -7.63 -57.59
CA ARG A 53 -3.58 -8.93 -58.17
C ARG A 53 -2.99 -10.26 -57.63
N TRP A 54 -3.71 -11.37 -57.45
CA TRP A 54 -5.14 -11.81 -57.57
C TRP A 54 -5.43 -12.76 -56.37
N GLY A 55 -6.63 -13.29 -56.05
CA GLY A 55 -8.01 -13.18 -56.59
C GLY A 55 -8.95 -14.18 -55.87
N LEU A 56 -10.18 -13.79 -55.50
CA LEU A 56 -11.45 -14.08 -56.22
C LEU A 56 -12.21 -15.34 -55.73
N ALA A 57 -13.15 -15.13 -54.79
CA ALA A 57 -14.37 -15.95 -54.60
C ALA A 57 -15.49 -15.07 -54.00
N LEU A 58 -16.74 -15.25 -54.46
CA LEU A 58 -17.96 -14.55 -53.98
C LEU A 58 -18.56 -15.29 -52.75
N VAL A 59 -19.44 -14.70 -51.92
CA VAL A 59 -20.89 -14.46 -52.15
C VAL A 59 -21.46 -13.33 -51.25
N ALA A 60 -22.56 -12.70 -51.67
CA ALA A 60 -23.31 -11.59 -51.05
C ALA A 60 -24.01 -11.97 -49.71
N GLY A 61 -24.59 -11.07 -48.90
CA GLY A 61 -24.89 -9.61 -48.95
C GLY A 61 -25.63 -9.21 -47.64
N GLY A 62 -26.11 -7.99 -47.38
CA GLY A 62 -26.13 -6.71 -48.11
C GLY A 62 -26.57 -5.55 -47.19
N LEU A 63 -26.48 -4.30 -47.65
CA LEU A 63 -26.73 -3.08 -46.87
C LEU A 63 -28.21 -2.61 -46.83
N VAL A 64 -28.57 -1.87 -45.79
CA VAL A 64 -29.67 -0.87 -45.76
C VAL A 64 -29.09 0.48 -45.26
N LEU A 65 -29.68 1.60 -45.68
CA LEU A 65 -29.06 2.94 -45.67
C LEU A 65 -29.92 4.00 -44.94
N ALA A 66 -29.25 4.82 -44.11
CA ALA A 66 -29.52 6.25 -43.83
C ALA A 66 -30.81 6.65 -43.04
N PRO A 67 -30.99 7.92 -42.60
CA PRO A 67 -30.05 9.07 -42.54
C PRO A 67 -29.99 9.84 -41.19
N PHE A 68 -28.98 10.73 -41.07
CA PHE A 68 -28.88 11.81 -40.07
C PHE A 68 -29.95 12.92 -40.26
N ILE A 69 -30.34 13.59 -39.16
CA ILE A 69 -31.00 14.92 -39.17
C ILE A 69 -30.30 15.83 -38.16
N MET A 70 -29.89 17.03 -38.59
CA MET A 70 -29.53 18.14 -37.70
C MET A 70 -30.70 19.13 -37.55
N THR A 71 -30.88 19.70 -36.36
CA THR A 71 -31.75 20.87 -36.14
C THR A 71 -31.09 21.90 -35.23
N ASN A 72 -31.05 23.15 -35.70
CA ASN A 72 -30.63 24.33 -34.94
C ASN A 72 -31.81 24.87 -34.12
N ILE A 73 -31.59 25.30 -32.86
CA ILE A 73 -32.47 26.25 -32.15
C ILE A 73 -31.63 27.36 -31.51
N LYS A 74 -32.22 28.56 -31.42
CA LYS A 74 -31.55 29.84 -31.15
C LYS A 74 -31.43 30.19 -29.68
N ILE A 75 -30.38 30.96 -29.39
CA ILE A 75 -30.18 31.77 -28.18
C ILE A 75 -31.32 32.78 -27.99
N GLY A 76 -31.78 32.95 -26.75
CA GLY A 76 -32.61 34.07 -26.29
C GLY A 76 -32.01 34.69 -25.03
N LEU A 77 -31.56 35.95 -25.11
CA LEU A 77 -31.00 36.70 -23.99
C LEU A 77 -32.09 37.59 -23.37
N LEU A 78 -32.24 37.58 -22.04
CA LEU A 78 -33.00 38.61 -21.32
C LEU A 78 -32.37 38.89 -19.95
N THR A 79 -32.08 40.15 -19.71
CA THR A 79 -31.44 40.67 -18.50
C THR A 79 -32.48 41.16 -17.49
N THR A 80 -32.18 41.05 -16.19
CA THR A 80 -32.12 42.14 -15.19
C THR A 80 -32.41 41.64 -13.76
N GLY A 81 -31.82 42.33 -12.78
CA GLY A 81 -32.18 42.21 -11.37
C GLY A 81 -31.10 41.56 -10.53
N GLY A 82 -30.65 42.23 -9.47
CA GLY A 82 -29.75 41.64 -8.48
C GLY A 82 -30.05 42.21 -7.10
N ALA A 83 -29.62 41.50 -6.06
CA ALA A 83 -29.23 42.02 -4.74
C ALA A 83 -29.23 40.88 -3.69
N ALA A 84 -28.46 41.13 -2.63
CA ALA A 84 -28.45 40.45 -1.33
C ALA A 84 -27.85 39.04 -1.28
N ALA A 85 -26.74 38.94 -0.56
CA ALA A 85 -26.29 37.69 0.04
C ALA A 85 -27.19 37.35 1.24
N GLY A 86 -27.52 36.07 1.38
CA GLY A 86 -28.13 35.46 2.57
C GLY A 86 -27.42 34.14 2.82
N SER A 87 -26.87 33.98 4.02
CA SER A 87 -26.31 32.72 4.49
C SER A 87 -27.44 31.89 5.10
N ASP A 88 -27.92 30.88 4.38
CA ASP A 88 -28.83 29.88 4.94
C ASP A 88 -28.12 28.52 4.99
N GLY A 89 -28.33 27.80 6.09
CA GLY A 89 -27.68 26.53 6.37
C GLY A 89 -28.24 25.41 5.51
N MET A 90 -27.42 24.38 5.30
CA MET A 90 -27.84 23.15 4.64
C MET A 90 -28.74 22.36 5.61
N GLU A 91 -30.06 22.48 5.45
CA GLU A 91 -31.01 21.61 6.16
C GLU A 91 -30.88 20.17 5.63
N MET A 92 -30.83 19.20 6.54
CA MET A 92 -30.90 17.78 6.19
C MET A 92 -32.32 17.45 5.73
N GLU A 93 -32.49 17.04 4.47
CA GLU A 93 -33.73 16.41 4.02
C GLU A 93 -33.84 15.00 4.60
N THR A 94 -34.57 14.88 5.71
CA THR A 94 -35.06 13.59 6.24
C THR A 94 -35.97 12.91 5.21
N ALA A 95 -35.89 11.59 5.11
CA ALA A 95 -36.68 10.78 4.18
C ALA A 95 -38.19 11.13 4.20
N SER A 96 -38.72 11.59 3.06
CA SER A 96 -40.09 12.08 2.95
C SER A 96 -41.10 10.94 2.76
N VAL A 97 -41.59 10.39 3.87
CA VAL A 97 -42.75 9.48 3.85
C VAL A 97 -44.00 10.25 3.44
N THR A 98 -44.40 10.13 2.17
CA THR A 98 -45.59 10.81 1.64
C THR A 98 -46.84 9.96 1.89
N ALA A 99 -47.34 9.97 3.12
CA ALA A 99 -48.61 9.34 3.46
C ALA A 99 -49.78 10.08 2.79
N VAL A 100 -50.63 9.34 2.06
CA VAL A 100 -51.89 9.88 1.55
C VAL A 100 -52.92 9.86 2.68
N GLU A 101 -53.24 11.03 3.26
CA GLU A 101 -54.16 11.12 4.39
C GLU A 101 -55.58 10.59 4.08
N GLN A 102 -55.93 9.45 4.70
CA GLN A 102 -57.34 9.08 4.96
C GLN A 102 -57.51 8.44 6.35
N GLY A 103 -57.98 9.25 7.31
CA GLY A 103 -58.63 8.77 8.54
C GLY A 103 -57.82 8.87 9.83
N ASP A 104 -58.49 9.26 10.92
CA ASP A 104 -57.94 9.47 12.28
C ASP A 104 -57.50 8.17 12.98
N GLY A 105 -56.44 7.54 12.48
CA GLY A 105 -55.72 6.46 13.15
C GLY A 105 -54.25 6.48 12.74
N ALA A 106 -53.35 6.56 13.70
CA ALA A 106 -51.91 6.49 13.43
C ALA A 106 -51.55 5.07 12.97
N VAL A 107 -51.54 4.86 11.65
CA VAL A 107 -51.05 3.65 11.02
C VAL A 107 -49.52 3.71 11.05
N GLU A 108 -48.88 2.74 11.70
CA GLU A 108 -47.41 2.61 11.64
C GLU A 108 -46.97 2.41 10.18
N ALA A 109 -45.91 3.10 9.76
CA ALA A 109 -45.38 2.96 8.42
C ALA A 109 -44.84 1.54 8.20
N PRO A 110 -45.03 0.94 7.01
CA PRO A 110 -44.37 -0.31 6.63
C PRO A 110 -42.85 -0.22 6.87
N ARG A 111 -42.31 -1.17 7.64
CA ARG A 111 -40.88 -1.25 7.89
C ARG A 111 -40.23 -2.11 6.82
N LEU A 112 -39.30 -1.54 6.07
CA LEU A 112 -38.45 -2.31 5.17
C LEU A 112 -37.28 -2.91 5.93
N THR A 113 -37.05 -4.20 5.73
CA THR A 113 -35.82 -4.89 6.09
C THR A 113 -35.16 -5.41 4.81
N ALA A 114 -33.84 -5.31 4.72
CA ALA A 114 -33.04 -5.93 3.68
C ALA A 114 -32.04 -6.88 4.34
N SER A 115 -31.73 -8.02 3.74
CA SER A 115 -30.79 -8.99 4.31
C SER A 115 -30.16 -9.89 3.25
N HIS A 116 -29.01 -10.45 3.60
CA HIS A 116 -28.29 -11.46 2.83
C HIS A 116 -27.47 -12.34 3.80
N GLU A 117 -26.59 -13.18 3.29
CA GLU A 117 -25.79 -14.13 4.08
C GLU A 117 -24.88 -13.49 5.14
N TYR A 118 -24.46 -12.23 5.00
CA TYR A 118 -23.73 -11.50 6.07
C TYR A 118 -24.65 -10.81 7.10
N GLY A 119 -25.97 -10.96 6.99
CA GLY A 119 -26.94 -10.47 7.97
C GLY A 119 -27.92 -9.44 7.41
N VAL A 120 -28.43 -8.57 8.30
CA VAL A 120 -29.48 -7.60 7.99
C VAL A 120 -28.86 -6.25 7.60
N ILE A 121 -29.06 -5.85 6.35
CA ILE A 121 -28.81 -4.50 5.84
C ILE A 121 -29.93 -3.61 6.37
N PHE A 122 -29.70 -2.95 7.49
CA PHE A 122 -30.57 -1.85 7.94
C PHE A 122 -30.25 -0.56 7.18
N PRO A 123 -31.23 0.33 6.99
CA PRO A 123 -30.92 1.71 6.60
C PRO A 123 -30.24 2.38 7.80
N ALA A 124 -28.90 2.46 7.75
CA ALA A 124 -28.00 3.33 8.50
C ALA A 124 -28.16 3.58 10.04
N GLU A 125 -29.09 2.95 10.76
CA GLU A 125 -29.47 3.36 12.14
C GLU A 125 -29.51 2.23 13.20
N SER A 126 -28.89 1.07 13.00
CA SER A 126 -28.91 -0.03 13.99
C SER A 126 -27.60 -0.79 14.11
N ILE A 127 -27.00 -0.74 15.31
CA ILE A 127 -25.71 -1.35 15.66
C ILE A 127 -25.87 -2.36 16.80
N CYS A 128 -25.06 -3.41 16.77
CA CYS A 128 -24.48 -4.02 17.97
C CYS A 128 -22.96 -3.78 17.90
N GLY A 129 -22.41 -2.73 18.53
CA GLY A 129 -20.95 -2.52 18.51
C GLY A 129 -20.45 -1.09 18.77
N GLY A 130 -20.96 -0.08 18.06
CA GLY A 130 -20.56 1.32 18.31
C GLY A 130 -20.61 2.31 17.14
N THR A 131 -20.61 1.84 15.89
CA THR A 131 -20.74 2.70 14.70
C THR A 131 -21.61 1.99 13.65
N VAL A 132 -22.69 2.58 13.13
CA VAL A 132 -23.35 2.07 11.92
C VAL A 132 -22.49 2.45 10.71
N LEU A 133 -22.58 1.69 9.62
CA LEU A 133 -21.93 2.03 8.35
C LEU A 133 -22.23 3.48 7.90
N GLY A 134 -23.45 3.99 8.11
CA GLY A 134 -23.83 5.37 7.81
C GLY A 134 -23.31 6.42 8.81
N ASP A 135 -22.89 6.02 10.01
CA ASP A 135 -22.16 6.89 10.94
C ASP A 135 -20.70 7.03 10.50
N ALA A 136 -20.09 5.95 9.99
CA ALA A 136 -18.72 5.93 9.48
C ALA A 136 -18.58 6.61 8.10
N TYR A 137 -19.55 6.43 7.21
CA TYR A 137 -19.64 7.08 5.90
C TYR A 137 -20.88 7.98 5.86
N PRO A 138 -20.78 9.28 6.20
CA PRO A 138 -21.95 10.15 6.34
C PRO A 138 -22.84 10.25 5.09
N TRP A 139 -22.26 10.08 3.89
CA TRP A 139 -23.00 10.07 2.62
C TRP A 139 -23.84 8.81 2.40
N LEU A 140 -23.59 7.71 3.14
CA LEU A 140 -24.44 6.53 3.20
C LEU A 140 -25.59 6.64 4.22
N SER A 141 -25.68 7.73 4.97
CA SER A 141 -26.81 7.96 5.88
C SER A 141 -28.14 7.87 5.11
N GLY A 142 -29.09 7.12 5.67
CA GLY A 142 -30.39 6.84 5.06
C GLY A 142 -30.39 5.93 3.82
N HIS A 143 -29.26 5.34 3.40
CA HIS A 143 -29.20 4.38 2.30
C HIS A 143 -29.26 2.93 2.79
N LEU A 144 -29.81 2.03 1.98
CA LEU A 144 -29.49 0.60 2.05
C LEU A 144 -28.23 0.34 1.21
N VAL A 145 -27.28 -0.43 1.73
CA VAL A 145 -26.11 -0.86 0.96
C VAL A 145 -26.33 -2.26 0.43
N LEU A 146 -26.30 -2.39 -0.90
CA LEU A 146 -26.36 -3.65 -1.64
C LEU A 146 -25.03 -3.86 -2.34
N GLU A 147 -24.71 -5.10 -2.73
CA GLU A 147 -23.50 -5.43 -3.48
C GLU A 147 -23.81 -5.86 -4.91
N PRO A 148 -22.92 -5.59 -5.88
CA PRO A 148 -23.05 -6.09 -7.25
C PRO A 148 -23.21 -7.61 -7.29
N LEU A 149 -24.22 -8.07 -8.03
CA LEU A 149 -24.59 -9.46 -8.29
C LEU A 149 -24.90 -10.33 -7.05
N ARG A 150 -24.86 -9.76 -5.84
CA ARG A 150 -25.24 -10.42 -4.60
C ARG A 150 -26.76 -10.42 -4.42
N HIS A 151 -27.32 -11.56 -4.01
CA HIS A 151 -28.76 -11.71 -3.80
C HIS A 151 -29.21 -11.14 -2.46
N THR A 152 -29.79 -9.95 -2.48
CA THR A 152 -30.41 -9.31 -1.31
C THR A 152 -31.89 -9.65 -1.23
N THR A 153 -32.33 -10.13 -0.07
CA THR A 153 -33.74 -10.33 0.27
C THR A 153 -34.32 -9.06 0.89
N LEU A 154 -35.41 -8.55 0.32
CA LEU A 154 -36.18 -7.42 0.83
C LEU A 154 -37.50 -7.94 1.41
N GLN A 155 -37.88 -7.44 2.60
CA GLN A 155 -39.13 -7.80 3.27
C GLN A 155 -39.81 -6.56 3.87
N LEU A 156 -41.15 -6.54 3.83
CA LEU A 156 -41.95 -5.52 4.49
C LEU A 156 -42.62 -6.09 5.73
N ASP A 157 -42.27 -5.53 6.87
CA ASP A 157 -42.86 -5.80 8.17
C ASP A 157 -43.83 -4.66 8.55
N GLN A 158 -44.63 -4.85 9.60
CA GLN A 158 -45.60 -3.85 10.11
C GLN A 158 -46.59 -3.32 9.05
N LEU A 159 -47.02 -4.18 8.11
CA LEU A 159 -47.97 -3.80 7.06
C LEU A 159 -49.34 -3.36 7.61
N PRO A 160 -49.95 -2.30 7.06
CA PRO A 160 -51.35 -1.95 7.33
C PRO A 160 -52.29 -3.09 6.93
N GLY A 161 -53.29 -3.38 7.75
CA GLY A 161 -54.20 -4.54 7.56
C GLY A 161 -55.09 -4.53 6.32
N ALA A 162 -55.00 -3.50 5.48
CA ALA A 162 -55.66 -3.42 4.16
C ALA A 162 -54.74 -3.82 3.00
N VAL A 163 -53.43 -3.98 3.21
CA VAL A 163 -52.47 -4.28 2.13
C VAL A 163 -52.43 -5.78 1.84
N VAL A 164 -52.64 -6.15 0.58
CA VAL A 164 -52.54 -7.55 0.13
C VAL A 164 -51.40 -7.81 -0.84
N SER A 165 -51.01 -6.84 -1.67
CA SER A 165 -49.95 -7.00 -2.69
C SER A 165 -48.97 -5.84 -2.72
N ALA A 166 -47.75 -6.12 -3.20
CA ALA A 166 -46.68 -5.13 -3.35
C ALA A 166 -46.08 -5.23 -4.76
N ALA A 167 -46.02 -4.10 -5.45
CA ALA A 167 -45.30 -3.95 -6.70
C ALA A 167 -44.01 -3.17 -6.44
N TRP A 168 -42.88 -3.82 -6.70
CA TRP A 168 -41.54 -3.32 -6.45
C TRP A 168 -40.88 -2.87 -7.75
N GLU A 169 -40.17 -1.74 -7.72
CA GLU A 169 -39.26 -1.31 -8.79
C GLU A 169 -37.95 -0.78 -8.19
N MET A 170 -36.84 -0.99 -8.89
CA MET A 170 -35.56 -0.33 -8.64
C MET A 170 -35.23 0.56 -9.85
N ARG A 171 -34.85 1.81 -9.60
CA ARG A 171 -34.43 2.75 -10.63
C ARG A 171 -33.00 3.22 -10.38
N ARG A 172 -32.18 3.35 -11.41
CA ARG A 172 -30.86 3.99 -11.32
C ARG A 172 -31.04 5.50 -11.24
N ASP A 173 -30.33 6.18 -10.34
CA ASP A 173 -30.60 7.60 -10.05
C ASP A 173 -30.08 8.56 -11.14
N VAL A 174 -29.02 8.19 -11.87
CA VAL A 174 -28.38 9.06 -12.88
C VAL A 174 -29.23 9.29 -14.14
N ASP A 175 -30.12 8.35 -14.48
CA ASP A 175 -30.94 8.37 -15.72
C ASP A 175 -32.42 8.02 -15.50
N GLY A 176 -32.79 7.52 -14.31
CA GLY A 176 -34.14 7.05 -13.99
C GLY A 176 -34.51 5.70 -14.60
N GLU A 177 -33.56 4.97 -15.20
CA GLU A 177 -33.77 3.67 -15.83
C GLU A 177 -34.24 2.65 -14.79
N GLN A 178 -35.33 1.93 -15.11
CA GLN A 178 -35.85 0.88 -14.26
C GLN A 178 -35.05 -0.42 -14.49
N VAL A 179 -34.07 -0.67 -13.63
CA VAL A 179 -33.15 -1.82 -13.73
C VAL A 179 -33.76 -3.13 -13.23
N TRP A 180 -34.75 -3.07 -12.33
CA TRP A 180 -35.43 -4.25 -11.79
C TRP A 180 -36.89 -3.93 -11.43
N ALA A 181 -37.79 -4.90 -11.56
CA ALA A 181 -39.15 -4.81 -11.05
C ALA A 181 -39.77 -6.19 -10.79
N LEU A 182 -40.60 -6.29 -9.76
CA LEU A 182 -41.30 -7.52 -9.38
C LEU A 182 -42.67 -7.21 -8.75
N SER A 183 -43.70 -7.96 -9.15
CA SER A 183 -45.01 -7.92 -8.48
C SER A 183 -45.17 -9.14 -7.58
N SER A 184 -45.25 -8.93 -6.27
CA SER A 184 -45.54 -9.98 -5.30
C SER A 184 -47.04 -10.04 -4.98
N PRO A 185 -47.71 -11.21 -5.14
CA PRO A 185 -49.12 -11.37 -4.78
C PRO A 185 -49.36 -11.40 -3.27
N GLY A 186 -48.31 -11.39 -2.44
CA GLY A 186 -48.39 -11.18 -0.99
C GLY A 186 -47.44 -10.07 -0.59
N ALA A 187 -47.96 -8.96 -0.05
CA ALA A 187 -47.12 -7.80 0.29
C ALA A 187 -46.07 -8.08 1.39
N ALA A 188 -46.34 -9.03 2.28
CA ALA A 188 -45.39 -9.49 3.32
C ALA A 188 -44.42 -10.57 2.82
N ALA A 189 -44.59 -11.08 1.60
CA ALA A 189 -43.72 -12.13 1.09
C ALA A 189 -42.35 -11.52 0.73
N PRO A 190 -41.24 -12.11 1.21
CA PRO A 190 -39.91 -11.63 0.88
C PRO A 190 -39.65 -11.74 -0.63
N VAL A 191 -38.94 -10.75 -1.17
CA VAL A 191 -38.53 -10.68 -2.58
C VAL A 191 -37.02 -10.58 -2.68
N THR A 192 -36.42 -11.21 -3.69
CA THR A 192 -34.97 -11.16 -3.90
C THR A 192 -34.63 -10.25 -5.07
N VAL A 193 -33.63 -9.39 -4.88
CA VAL A 193 -33.04 -8.51 -5.89
C VAL A 193 -31.53 -8.78 -5.96
N ALA A 194 -30.94 -8.58 -7.14
CA ALA A 194 -29.50 -8.42 -7.32
C ALA A 194 -29.30 -7.29 -8.34
N LEU A 195 -28.32 -6.42 -8.10
CA LEU A 195 -28.01 -5.29 -8.98
C LEU A 195 -26.74 -5.61 -9.78
N GLU A 196 -26.69 -5.29 -11.07
CA GLU A 196 -25.59 -5.75 -11.93
C GLU A 196 -24.31 -4.92 -11.82
N SER A 197 -24.38 -3.72 -11.22
CA SER A 197 -23.29 -2.73 -11.21
C SER A 197 -23.34 -1.84 -9.96
N PRO A 198 -22.19 -1.28 -9.52
CA PRO A 198 -22.17 -0.22 -8.52
C PRO A 198 -22.94 1.04 -8.97
N GLY A 199 -23.40 1.84 -8.01
CA GLY A 199 -24.05 3.13 -8.25
C GLY A 199 -25.15 3.46 -7.25
N LYS A 200 -25.85 4.59 -7.48
CA LYS A 200 -27.00 5.03 -6.68
C LYS A 200 -28.32 4.67 -7.36
N TYR A 201 -29.25 4.19 -6.54
CA TYR A 201 -30.56 3.70 -6.97
C TYR A 201 -31.66 4.12 -5.99
N THR A 202 -32.88 4.22 -6.51
CA THR A 202 -34.10 4.40 -5.73
C THR A 202 -34.94 3.13 -5.81
N LEU A 203 -35.12 2.46 -4.67
CA LEU A 203 -36.06 1.37 -4.46
C LEU A 203 -37.45 1.94 -4.16
N ARG A 204 -38.47 1.42 -4.83
CA ARG A 204 -39.87 1.78 -4.58
C ARG A 204 -40.73 0.54 -4.37
N ALA A 205 -41.56 0.56 -3.34
CA ALA A 205 -42.60 -0.44 -3.10
C ALA A 205 -43.99 0.22 -3.09
N THR A 206 -44.77 -0.03 -4.14
CA THR A 206 -46.17 0.37 -4.24
C THR A 206 -47.05 -0.70 -3.60
N LEU A 207 -47.69 -0.36 -2.47
CA LEU A 207 -48.53 -1.28 -1.72
C LEU A 207 -49.99 -1.09 -2.09
N ARG A 208 -50.73 -2.20 -2.26
CA ARG A 208 -52.11 -2.19 -2.77
C ARG A 208 -53.10 -3.00 -1.93
N ASP A 209 -54.33 -2.50 -1.91
CA ASP A 209 -55.51 -3.14 -1.32
C ASP A 209 -56.12 -4.25 -2.21
N GLU A 210 -57.21 -4.88 -1.73
CA GLU A 210 -57.95 -5.91 -2.46
C GLU A 210 -58.60 -5.37 -3.75
N GLU A 211 -58.97 -4.09 -3.79
CA GLU A 211 -59.46 -3.40 -4.98
C GLU A 211 -58.36 -3.01 -5.98
N GLY A 212 -57.08 -3.16 -5.61
CA GLY A 212 -55.90 -2.77 -6.39
C GLY A 212 -55.54 -1.28 -6.32
N GLY A 213 -56.22 -0.52 -5.46
CA GLY A 213 -55.88 0.86 -5.10
C GLY A 213 -54.49 0.94 -4.46
N MET A 214 -53.78 2.05 -4.67
CA MET A 214 -52.52 2.31 -3.97
C MET A 214 -52.85 2.81 -2.56
N VAL A 215 -52.42 2.06 -1.54
CA VAL A 215 -52.57 2.41 -0.12
C VAL A 215 -51.32 3.12 0.39
N TRP A 216 -50.14 2.75 -0.13
CA TRP A 216 -48.87 3.30 0.30
C TRP A 216 -47.84 3.29 -0.84
N LEU A 217 -46.90 4.22 -0.78
CA LEU A 217 -45.66 4.19 -1.55
C LEU A 217 -44.50 4.32 -0.57
N LEU A 218 -43.66 3.29 -0.51
CA LEU A 218 -42.35 3.37 0.11
C LEU A 218 -41.34 3.80 -0.95
N GLU A 219 -40.49 4.77 -0.65
CA GLU A 219 -39.28 5.09 -1.41
C GLU A 219 -38.07 4.94 -0.47
N GLN A 220 -37.01 4.31 -0.94
CA GLN A 220 -35.79 4.04 -0.17
C GLN A 220 -34.57 4.25 -1.07
N LYS A 221 -33.60 5.05 -0.62
CA LYS A 221 -32.32 5.21 -1.31
C LYS A 221 -31.46 3.95 -1.15
N VAL A 222 -30.74 3.59 -2.19
CA VAL A 222 -29.91 2.39 -2.27
C VAL A 222 -28.56 2.78 -2.87
N ALA A 223 -27.47 2.39 -2.21
CA ALA A 223 -26.13 2.43 -2.77
C ALA A 223 -25.72 1.00 -3.10
N CYS A 224 -25.38 0.72 -4.36
CA CYS A 224 -24.74 -0.52 -4.74
C CYS A 224 -23.23 -0.31 -4.76
N LEU A 225 -22.50 -1.04 -3.92
CA LEU A 225 -21.07 -0.85 -3.65
C LEU A 225 -20.41 -2.19 -3.42
N TYR A 226 -19.13 -2.31 -3.77
CA TYR A 226 -18.31 -3.42 -3.32
C TYR A 226 -17.97 -3.25 -1.82
N VAL A 227 -18.05 -4.33 -1.06
CA VAL A 227 -17.78 -4.30 0.39
C VAL A 227 -16.58 -5.18 0.71
N LYS A 228 -15.43 -4.54 0.98
CA LYS A 228 -14.21 -5.21 1.44
C LYS A 228 -14.41 -5.69 2.88
N ARG A 229 -14.12 -6.96 3.14
CA ARG A 229 -14.35 -7.67 4.41
C ARG A 229 -13.11 -8.35 4.95
N GLU A 230 -13.06 -8.60 6.25
CA GLU A 230 -11.98 -9.37 6.86
C GLU A 230 -12.08 -10.85 6.42
N LEU A 231 -10.96 -11.43 5.97
CA LEU A 231 -10.89 -12.78 5.38
C LEU A 231 -11.64 -13.88 6.16
N ARG A 232 -11.56 -13.88 7.49
CA ARG A 232 -12.13 -14.92 8.38
C ARG A 232 -13.64 -14.80 8.53
N THR A 233 -14.20 -13.64 8.15
CA THR A 233 -15.64 -13.38 8.18
C THR A 233 -16.35 -13.79 6.89
N LEU A 234 -15.60 -14.07 5.82
CA LEU A 234 -16.15 -14.48 4.54
C LEU A 234 -16.97 -15.77 4.65
N THR A 235 -18.06 -15.86 3.89
CA THR A 235 -18.73 -17.15 3.66
C THR A 235 -17.78 -18.10 2.92
N ILE A 236 -18.05 -19.40 2.98
CA ILE A 236 -17.25 -20.39 2.21
C ILE A 236 -17.41 -20.10 0.71
N GLU A 237 -18.63 -19.77 0.27
CA GLU A 237 -18.97 -19.43 -1.10
C GLU A 237 -18.19 -18.20 -1.59
N ASP A 238 -18.14 -17.13 -0.81
CA ASP A 238 -17.38 -15.91 -1.17
C ASP A 238 -15.86 -16.12 -1.09
N ARG A 239 -15.38 -16.93 -0.13
CA ARG A 239 -13.97 -17.32 -0.07
C ARG A 239 -13.56 -18.08 -1.33
N GLU A 240 -14.25 -19.15 -1.69
CA GLU A 240 -13.89 -19.92 -2.88
C GLU A 240 -14.02 -19.05 -4.15
N ALA A 241 -15.07 -18.23 -4.24
CA ALA A 241 -15.23 -17.28 -5.35
C ALA A 241 -14.06 -16.29 -5.45
N PHE A 242 -13.61 -15.71 -4.33
CA PHE A 242 -12.44 -14.84 -4.30
C PHE A 242 -11.17 -15.60 -4.70
N LEU A 243 -10.88 -16.75 -4.07
CA LEU A 243 -9.65 -17.51 -4.31
C LEU A 243 -9.55 -18.06 -5.76
N ASP A 244 -10.66 -18.50 -6.36
CA ASP A 244 -10.71 -18.93 -7.77
C ASP A 244 -10.57 -17.76 -8.74
N THR A 245 -11.22 -16.63 -8.43
CA THR A 245 -11.09 -15.39 -9.24
C THR A 245 -9.66 -14.87 -9.18
N ALA A 246 -9.06 -14.80 -7.99
CA ALA A 246 -7.68 -14.41 -7.79
C ALA A 246 -6.74 -15.35 -8.56
N TYR A 247 -6.82 -16.67 -8.36
CA TYR A 247 -5.94 -17.63 -9.06
C TYR A 247 -6.04 -17.55 -10.60
N THR A 248 -7.18 -17.10 -11.16
CA THR A 248 -7.30 -16.84 -12.60
C THR A 248 -6.27 -15.82 -13.11
N LEU A 249 -5.84 -14.86 -12.28
CA LEU A 249 -4.81 -13.87 -12.61
C LEU A 249 -3.39 -14.47 -12.71
N TRP A 250 -3.12 -15.59 -12.02
CA TRP A 250 -1.89 -16.38 -12.18
C TRP A 250 -1.97 -17.34 -13.37
N ALA A 251 -3.15 -17.93 -13.60
CA ALA A 251 -3.36 -18.94 -14.63
C ALA A 251 -3.52 -18.37 -16.06
N THR A 252 -3.75 -17.06 -16.20
CA THR A 252 -4.05 -16.41 -17.49
C THR A 252 -3.18 -15.18 -17.72
N SER A 253 -2.44 -15.15 -18.84
CA SER A 253 -1.60 -14.00 -19.21
C SER A 253 -2.42 -12.71 -19.34
N THR A 254 -1.80 -11.54 -19.14
CA THR A 254 -2.48 -10.25 -19.36
C THR A 254 -3.02 -10.12 -20.78
N ALA A 255 -2.31 -10.66 -21.79
CA ALA A 255 -2.73 -10.60 -23.19
C ALA A 255 -3.98 -11.46 -23.46
N ASP A 256 -4.02 -12.69 -22.97
CA ASP A 256 -5.17 -13.59 -23.13
C ASP A 256 -6.35 -13.14 -22.28
N GLY A 257 -6.09 -12.69 -21.04
CA GLY A 257 -7.11 -12.24 -20.12
C GLY A 257 -7.78 -10.95 -20.58
N ARG A 258 -7.06 -9.99 -21.17
CA ARG A 258 -7.71 -8.81 -21.82
C ARG A 258 -8.62 -9.21 -22.97
N ALA A 259 -8.28 -10.26 -23.73
CA ALA A 259 -9.13 -10.78 -24.79
C ALA A 259 -10.37 -11.55 -24.29
N LEU A 260 -10.35 -12.05 -23.04
CA LEU A 260 -11.45 -12.81 -22.42
C LEU A 260 -12.36 -11.94 -21.53
N TYR A 261 -11.76 -11.04 -20.76
CA TYR A 261 -12.36 -10.30 -19.64
C TYR A 261 -12.45 -8.79 -19.87
N GLY A 262 -11.75 -8.25 -20.89
CA GLY A 262 -11.75 -6.82 -21.25
C GLY A 262 -10.51 -6.06 -20.79
N ASP A 263 -10.41 -4.80 -21.22
CA ASP A 263 -9.15 -4.02 -21.16
C ASP A 263 -8.66 -3.72 -19.74
N HIS A 264 -9.55 -3.72 -18.72
CA HIS A 264 -9.17 -3.55 -17.31
C HIS A 264 -8.51 -4.78 -16.68
N TYR A 265 -8.50 -5.94 -17.36
CA TYR A 265 -7.79 -7.12 -16.87
C TYR A 265 -6.27 -6.93 -16.91
N THR A 266 -5.61 -7.20 -15.80
CA THR A 266 -4.15 -7.34 -15.70
C THR A 266 -3.82 -8.60 -14.89
N GLY A 267 -3.11 -9.53 -15.52
CA GLY A 267 -2.61 -10.75 -14.88
C GLY A 267 -1.35 -10.49 -14.05
N THR A 268 -0.95 -11.48 -13.24
CA THR A 268 0.24 -11.34 -12.39
C THR A 268 1.54 -11.26 -13.18
N ASP A 269 1.55 -11.70 -14.45
CA ASP A 269 2.67 -11.53 -15.39
C ASP A 269 3.08 -10.07 -15.58
N ILE A 270 2.11 -9.14 -15.57
CA ILE A 270 2.36 -7.71 -15.65
C ILE A 270 2.43 -7.05 -14.27
N LEU A 271 1.59 -7.44 -13.30
CA LEU A 271 1.61 -6.85 -11.95
C LEU A 271 2.96 -7.05 -11.25
N VAL A 272 3.53 -8.26 -11.31
CA VAL A 272 4.87 -8.57 -10.78
C VAL A 272 5.95 -7.79 -11.52
N GLN A 273 5.82 -7.67 -12.83
CA GLN A 273 6.77 -6.97 -13.68
C GLN A 273 6.84 -5.46 -13.37
N VAL A 274 5.70 -4.77 -13.24
CA VAL A 274 5.69 -3.33 -12.97
C VAL A 274 6.27 -3.06 -11.59
N HIS A 275 5.86 -3.82 -10.57
CA HIS A 275 6.42 -3.71 -9.23
C HIS A 275 7.94 -4.00 -9.22
N GLY A 276 8.40 -5.07 -9.88
CA GLY A 276 9.83 -5.39 -9.98
C GLY A 276 10.65 -4.36 -10.75
N TYR A 277 10.05 -3.70 -11.75
CA TYR A 277 10.72 -2.63 -12.50
C TYR A 277 10.88 -1.36 -11.67
N GLU A 278 9.79 -0.86 -11.09
CA GLU A 278 9.80 0.39 -10.32
C GLU A 278 10.55 0.24 -8.99
N ALA A 279 10.47 -0.93 -8.35
CA ALA A 279 11.14 -1.19 -7.08
C ALA A 279 12.64 -1.51 -7.22
N SER A 280 13.11 -2.18 -8.29
CA SER A 280 14.52 -2.62 -8.35
C SER A 280 15.23 -2.46 -9.71
N GLY A 281 14.53 -2.00 -10.75
CA GLY A 281 15.09 -1.79 -12.10
C GLY A 281 16.06 -0.62 -12.21
N ASN A 282 16.04 0.30 -11.24
CA ASN A 282 16.96 1.44 -11.16
C ASN A 282 17.93 1.27 -9.98
N VAL A 283 19.23 1.13 -10.27
CA VAL A 283 20.24 1.02 -9.20
C VAL A 283 20.32 2.28 -8.30
N TYR A 284 19.93 3.44 -8.84
CA TYR A 284 19.96 4.70 -8.10
C TYR A 284 18.70 4.98 -7.27
N CYS A 285 17.61 4.24 -7.49
CA CYS A 285 16.29 4.59 -6.94
C CYS A 285 15.42 3.36 -6.69
N ASP A 286 14.62 3.42 -5.64
CA ASP A 286 13.42 2.62 -5.50
C ASP A 286 12.27 3.57 -5.73
N HIS A 287 11.53 3.44 -6.83
CA HIS A 287 10.50 4.42 -7.13
C HIS A 287 9.28 4.26 -6.20
N TRP A 288 9.09 3.08 -5.60
CA TRP A 288 7.89 2.72 -4.82
C TRP A 288 8.14 2.49 -3.33
N HIS A 289 9.36 2.21 -2.86
CA HIS A 289 9.66 1.95 -1.43
C HIS A 289 10.61 3.00 -0.82
N GLU A 290 10.81 2.93 0.50
CA GLU A 290 11.75 3.78 1.25
C GLU A 290 11.54 5.29 1.05
N GLY A 291 10.30 5.69 0.81
CA GLY A 291 9.91 7.05 0.50
C GLY A 291 8.39 7.24 0.52
N THR A 292 7.96 8.49 0.43
CA THR A 292 6.57 8.90 0.71
C THR A 292 5.55 8.54 -0.37
N GLY A 293 6.01 8.19 -1.57
CA GLY A 293 5.17 7.60 -2.63
C GLY A 293 4.68 6.17 -2.34
N PHE A 294 5.24 5.49 -1.33
CA PHE A 294 4.89 4.10 -0.99
C PHE A 294 3.39 3.86 -0.92
N LEU A 295 2.69 4.70 -0.15
CA LEU A 295 1.28 4.53 0.15
C LEU A 295 0.43 4.58 -1.13
N THR A 296 0.66 5.58 -1.98
CA THR A 296 -0.15 5.79 -3.20
C THR A 296 0.16 4.76 -4.28
N HIS A 297 1.43 4.37 -4.47
CA HIS A 297 1.78 3.30 -5.41
C HIS A 297 1.14 1.96 -5.04
N HIS A 298 1.20 1.55 -3.77
CA HIS A 298 0.66 0.26 -3.33
C HIS A 298 -0.87 0.24 -3.30
N LEU A 299 -1.52 1.35 -2.92
CA LEU A 299 -2.99 1.46 -2.98
C LEU A 299 -3.49 1.47 -4.43
N ALA A 300 -2.80 2.15 -5.35
CA ALA A 300 -3.14 2.12 -6.78
C ALA A 300 -2.95 0.70 -7.36
N LEU A 301 -1.83 0.03 -7.04
CA LEU A 301 -1.57 -1.35 -7.47
C LEU A 301 -2.65 -2.32 -6.94
N ALA A 302 -3.07 -2.18 -5.69
CA ALA A 302 -4.16 -2.96 -5.12
C ALA A 302 -5.50 -2.69 -5.84
N GLN A 303 -5.77 -1.46 -6.27
CA GLN A 303 -6.95 -1.15 -7.09
C GLN A 303 -6.86 -1.68 -8.53
N ALA A 304 -5.67 -1.79 -9.11
CA ALA A 304 -5.48 -2.48 -10.40
C ALA A 304 -5.75 -3.98 -10.30
N PHE A 305 -5.41 -4.59 -9.16
CA PHE A 305 -5.80 -5.97 -8.84
C PHE A 305 -7.31 -6.08 -8.62
N ASP A 306 -7.96 -5.16 -7.89
CA ASP A 306 -9.43 -5.13 -7.76
C ASP A 306 -10.12 -5.01 -9.14
N ALA A 307 -9.67 -4.11 -10.02
CA ALA A 307 -10.20 -3.96 -11.37
C ALA A 307 -10.05 -5.25 -12.20
N SER A 308 -8.95 -5.97 -12.00
CA SER A 308 -8.67 -7.26 -12.65
C SER A 308 -9.55 -8.38 -12.11
N LEU A 309 -9.77 -8.46 -10.79
CA LEU A 309 -10.72 -9.40 -10.16
C LEU A 309 -12.14 -9.16 -10.68
N ILE A 310 -12.61 -7.90 -10.69
CA ILE A 310 -13.95 -7.51 -11.15
C ILE A 310 -14.14 -7.85 -12.63
N SER A 311 -13.09 -7.73 -13.45
CA SER A 311 -13.12 -8.11 -14.87
C SER A 311 -13.35 -9.62 -15.06
N VAL A 312 -12.80 -10.46 -14.17
CA VAL A 312 -13.02 -11.93 -14.18
C VAL A 312 -14.37 -12.30 -13.56
N ASN A 313 -14.71 -11.71 -12.42
CA ASN A 313 -15.91 -11.99 -11.65
C ASN A 313 -16.45 -10.69 -11.00
N PRO A 314 -17.46 -10.03 -11.61
CA PRO A 314 -17.98 -8.75 -11.12
C PRO A 314 -18.76 -8.81 -9.79
N ALA A 315 -18.79 -9.96 -9.10
CA ALA A 315 -19.26 -10.08 -7.72
C ALA A 315 -18.14 -10.05 -6.67
N VAL A 316 -16.87 -10.07 -7.10
CA VAL A 316 -15.68 -10.23 -6.23
C VAL A 316 -14.88 -8.93 -6.15
N ILE A 317 -14.46 -8.59 -4.94
CA ILE A 317 -13.44 -7.57 -4.65
C ILE A 317 -12.43 -8.15 -3.64
N THR A 318 -11.25 -7.55 -3.51
CA THR A 318 -10.21 -7.96 -2.57
C THR A 318 -10.68 -7.83 -1.10
N PRO A 319 -10.68 -8.93 -0.32
CA PRO A 319 -10.84 -8.88 1.14
C PRO A 319 -9.55 -8.39 1.83
N TYR A 320 -9.61 -8.08 3.13
CA TYR A 320 -8.44 -7.68 3.92
C TYR A 320 -8.04 -8.73 4.96
N TRP A 321 -6.74 -8.90 5.20
CA TRP A 321 -6.22 -9.59 6.38
C TRP A 321 -5.98 -8.56 7.48
N ASP A 322 -6.79 -8.57 8.55
CA ASP A 322 -6.43 -7.83 9.76
C ASP A 322 -5.41 -8.64 10.57
N PHE A 323 -4.12 -8.49 10.23
CA PHE A 323 -3.02 -9.16 10.92
C PHE A 323 -2.78 -8.62 12.33
N THR A 324 -3.43 -7.51 12.74
CA THR A 324 -3.35 -7.04 14.14
C THR A 324 -4.06 -7.99 15.10
N ILE A 325 -5.00 -8.80 14.59
CA ILE A 325 -5.59 -9.94 15.33
C ILE A 325 -4.51 -10.96 15.72
N ASP A 326 -3.51 -11.18 14.87
CA ASP A 326 -2.47 -12.17 15.09
C ASP A 326 -1.29 -11.59 15.86
N GLY A 327 -0.84 -10.38 15.49
CA GLY A 327 0.16 -9.63 16.24
C GLY A 327 -0.23 -9.41 17.71
N GLU A 328 -1.51 -9.15 18.00
CA GLU A 328 -1.99 -9.04 19.37
C GLU A 328 -1.97 -10.37 20.12
N LYS A 329 -2.30 -11.51 19.48
CA LYS A 329 -2.17 -12.85 20.11
C LYS A 329 -0.70 -13.16 20.43
N ILE A 330 0.21 -12.88 19.49
CA ILE A 330 1.66 -13.11 19.63
C ILE A 330 2.22 -12.24 20.77
N SER A 331 1.87 -10.95 20.78
CA SER A 331 2.25 -10.00 21.84
C SER A 331 1.73 -10.43 23.21
N LYS A 332 0.45 -10.81 23.33
CA LYS A 332 -0.13 -11.31 24.60
C LYS A 332 0.49 -12.64 25.07
N ALA A 333 1.09 -13.41 24.17
CA ALA A 333 1.77 -14.66 24.48
C ALA A 333 3.25 -14.48 24.87
N ASP A 334 3.82 -13.27 24.80
CA ASP A 334 5.25 -12.98 24.98
C ASP A 334 6.11 -13.88 24.05
N SER A 335 5.71 -13.96 22.78
CA SER A 335 6.27 -14.89 21.79
C SER A 335 6.81 -14.17 20.55
N GLY A 336 7.59 -14.89 19.75
CA GLY A 336 8.19 -14.38 18.52
C GLY A 336 7.26 -14.48 17.31
N PRO A 337 7.60 -13.81 16.18
CA PRO A 337 6.81 -13.83 14.96
C PRO A 337 6.48 -15.22 14.40
N SER A 338 7.32 -16.22 14.63
CA SER A 338 7.13 -17.61 14.16
C SER A 338 5.85 -18.26 14.67
N MET A 339 5.30 -17.80 15.80
CA MET A 339 3.98 -18.21 16.29
C MET A 339 2.87 -17.95 15.26
N LEU A 340 3.04 -17.01 14.32
CA LEU A 340 2.09 -16.77 13.24
C LEU A 340 1.83 -18.04 12.39
N ALA A 341 2.82 -18.93 12.23
CA ALA A 341 2.67 -20.21 11.55
C ALA A 341 1.61 -21.11 12.22
N ASP A 342 1.58 -21.12 13.56
CA ASP A 342 0.73 -22.00 14.36
C ASP A 342 -0.69 -21.42 14.58
N ILE A 343 -0.87 -20.10 14.51
CA ILE A 343 -2.12 -19.41 14.86
C ILE A 343 -2.88 -18.82 13.68
N SER A 344 -2.28 -18.75 12.49
CA SER A 344 -2.89 -18.23 11.27
C SER A 344 -3.53 -19.35 10.47
N ASP A 345 -4.83 -19.24 10.19
CA ASP A 345 -5.55 -20.20 9.35
C ASP A 345 -5.08 -20.19 7.87
N PHE A 346 -4.32 -19.16 7.46
CA PHE A 346 -4.08 -18.82 6.07
C PHE A 346 -2.95 -19.60 5.37
N PHE A 347 -2.00 -20.17 6.12
CA PHE A 347 -0.89 -20.94 5.58
C PHE A 347 -1.25 -22.44 5.45
N THR A 348 -2.35 -22.70 4.75
CA THR A 348 -2.95 -24.04 4.60
C THR A 348 -3.44 -24.27 3.17
N GLU A 349 -3.59 -25.53 2.76
CA GLU A 349 -4.19 -25.94 1.46
C GLU A 349 -5.51 -25.20 1.15
N THR A 350 -6.33 -24.92 2.17
CA THR A 350 -7.63 -24.25 2.00
C THR A 350 -7.54 -22.74 1.72
N TRP A 351 -6.36 -22.14 1.88
CA TRP A 351 -6.12 -20.71 1.74
C TRP A 351 -4.93 -20.46 0.80
N PHE A 352 -3.79 -19.99 1.32
CA PHE A 352 -2.64 -19.53 0.53
C PHE A 352 -1.52 -20.56 0.39
N GLY A 353 -1.76 -21.79 0.85
CA GLY A 353 -0.84 -22.92 0.82
C GLY A 353 0.22 -22.89 1.93
N ALA A 354 0.77 -24.06 2.26
CA ALA A 354 1.90 -24.23 3.17
C ALA A 354 3.24 -24.27 2.41
N SER A 355 4.29 -23.75 3.05
CA SER A 355 5.68 -23.82 2.57
C SER A 355 6.43 -25.04 3.12
N ASP A 356 7.25 -25.69 2.30
CA ASP A 356 8.10 -26.82 2.72
C ASP A 356 9.49 -26.39 3.26
N GLU A 357 10.37 -27.34 3.62
CA GLU A 357 11.74 -27.04 4.06
C GLU A 357 12.65 -26.40 2.98
N ASN A 358 12.23 -26.43 1.71
CA ASN A 358 12.91 -25.76 0.59
C ASN A 358 12.35 -24.34 0.35
N SER A 359 11.37 -23.92 1.15
CA SER A 359 10.60 -22.67 1.05
C SER A 359 9.56 -22.66 -0.08
N LEU A 360 9.25 -23.80 -0.70
CA LEU A 360 8.32 -23.85 -1.84
C LEU A 360 6.88 -23.99 -1.34
N VAL A 361 5.93 -23.28 -1.95
CA VAL A 361 4.50 -23.48 -1.69
C VAL A 361 4.06 -24.79 -2.35
N THR A 362 3.64 -25.78 -1.55
CA THR A 362 3.44 -27.17 -2.02
C THR A 362 1.99 -27.65 -2.06
N ASP A 363 1.04 -26.89 -1.49
CA ASP A 363 -0.38 -27.21 -1.51
C ASP A 363 -1.28 -25.98 -1.76
N GLY A 364 -2.59 -26.22 -1.90
CA GLY A 364 -3.57 -25.21 -2.27
C GLY A 364 -3.48 -24.73 -3.72
N ARG A 365 -4.11 -23.59 -4.01
CA ARG A 365 -4.20 -23.03 -5.37
C ARG A 365 -2.85 -22.52 -5.89
N TRP A 366 -2.01 -21.96 -5.01
CA TRP A 366 -0.70 -21.39 -5.36
C TRP A 366 0.46 -22.40 -5.23
N ALA A 367 0.16 -23.70 -5.12
CA ALA A 367 1.17 -24.75 -5.16
C ALA A 367 1.98 -24.70 -6.47
N HIS A 368 3.32 -24.71 -6.37
CA HIS A 368 4.23 -24.75 -7.52
C HIS A 368 3.97 -23.65 -8.57
N VAL A 369 3.53 -22.46 -8.13
CA VAL A 369 3.37 -21.29 -9.01
C VAL A 369 4.73 -20.94 -9.65
N PRO A 370 4.82 -20.88 -10.98
CA PRO A 370 6.07 -20.55 -11.66
C PRO A 370 6.39 -19.06 -11.56
N THR A 371 7.69 -18.76 -11.50
CA THR A 371 8.24 -17.42 -11.67
C THR A 371 8.21 -16.97 -13.14
N TYR A 372 8.30 -15.67 -13.37
CA TYR A 372 8.31 -15.10 -14.72
C TYR A 372 9.73 -14.88 -15.24
N PHE A 373 9.98 -15.20 -16.51
CA PHE A 373 11.26 -14.97 -17.18
C PHE A 373 11.19 -13.76 -18.11
N VAL A 374 12.26 -12.96 -18.19
CA VAL A 374 12.35 -11.81 -19.11
C VAL A 374 12.28 -12.24 -20.58
N ALA A 375 12.72 -13.46 -20.90
CA ALA A 375 12.63 -14.01 -22.25
C ALA A 375 11.17 -14.16 -22.74
N ASP A 376 10.23 -14.39 -21.83
CA ASP A 376 8.81 -14.55 -22.09
C ASP A 376 8.01 -13.26 -21.82
N SER A 377 8.68 -12.22 -21.33
CA SER A 377 8.06 -10.94 -20.98
C SER A 377 7.71 -10.10 -22.21
N VAL A 378 6.58 -9.38 -22.09
CA VAL A 378 6.13 -8.39 -23.08
C VAL A 378 7.01 -7.13 -23.10
N THR A 379 7.78 -6.84 -22.04
CA THR A 379 8.69 -5.68 -21.98
C THR A 379 10.17 -6.11 -21.88
N PRO A 380 11.00 -5.85 -22.92
CA PRO A 380 12.42 -6.26 -22.92
C PRO A 380 13.34 -5.56 -21.92
N THR A 381 12.83 -4.61 -21.13
CA THR A 381 13.57 -3.80 -20.15
C THR A 381 13.29 -4.21 -18.70
N ALA A 382 12.60 -5.34 -18.50
CA ALA A 382 12.29 -5.91 -17.21
C ALA A 382 13.54 -6.12 -16.33
N THR A 383 13.40 -5.83 -15.03
CA THR A 383 14.41 -6.19 -14.03
C THR A 383 14.56 -7.71 -13.95
N LYS A 384 15.79 -8.19 -13.78
CA LYS A 384 16.09 -9.61 -13.63
C LYS A 384 17.32 -9.87 -12.77
N ASN A 385 17.39 -11.10 -12.26
CA ASN A 385 18.64 -11.68 -11.78
C ASN A 385 19.44 -12.37 -12.91
N SER A 386 20.58 -12.97 -12.56
CA SER A 386 21.51 -13.59 -13.51
C SER A 386 20.89 -14.75 -14.32
N PHE A 387 19.86 -15.41 -13.79
CA PHE A 387 19.19 -16.57 -14.41
C PHE A 387 18.09 -16.19 -15.41
N GLY A 388 17.85 -14.90 -15.64
CA GLY A 388 16.79 -14.43 -16.55
C GLY A 388 15.41 -14.33 -15.91
N ILE A 389 15.28 -14.67 -14.64
CA ILE A 389 14.04 -14.58 -13.86
C ILE A 389 13.80 -13.11 -13.48
N ILE A 390 12.57 -12.64 -13.63
CA ILE A 390 12.10 -11.36 -13.07
C ILE A 390 12.16 -11.50 -11.55
N ARG A 391 13.15 -10.85 -10.96
CA ARG A 391 13.51 -10.77 -9.54
C ARG A 391 14.43 -9.56 -9.36
N ALA A 392 14.60 -9.10 -8.12
CA ALA A 392 15.59 -8.08 -7.81
C ALA A 392 17.00 -8.49 -8.28
N PRO A 393 17.83 -7.59 -8.83
CA PRO A 393 19.11 -7.97 -9.43
C PRO A 393 20.11 -8.59 -8.43
N TRP A 394 19.99 -8.24 -7.15
CA TRP A 394 20.78 -8.81 -6.05
C TRP A 394 20.23 -10.15 -5.55
N ASN A 395 18.94 -10.45 -5.75
CA ASN A 395 18.30 -11.71 -5.36
C ASN A 395 18.61 -12.79 -6.41
N ASN A 396 19.84 -13.28 -6.39
CA ASN A 396 20.32 -14.27 -7.35
C ASN A 396 19.89 -15.70 -6.97
N ASN A 397 18.61 -15.85 -6.66
CA ASN A 397 17.96 -17.13 -6.43
C ASN A 397 17.63 -17.78 -7.80
N PRO A 398 18.12 -19.00 -8.10
CA PRO A 398 17.76 -19.74 -9.31
C PRO A 398 16.37 -20.40 -9.25
N GLU A 399 15.66 -20.31 -8.12
CA GLU A 399 14.41 -21.04 -7.92
C GLU A 399 13.36 -20.64 -8.96
N VAL A 400 12.76 -21.61 -9.64
CA VAL A 400 11.83 -21.37 -10.75
C VAL A 400 10.37 -21.30 -10.31
N GLU A 401 10.10 -21.68 -9.06
CA GLU A 401 8.78 -21.61 -8.41
C GLU A 401 8.74 -20.49 -7.34
N LEU A 402 7.55 -20.18 -6.84
CA LEU A 402 7.32 -19.26 -5.74
C LEU A 402 7.97 -19.76 -4.43
N ALA A 403 8.88 -18.97 -3.88
CA ALA A 403 9.57 -19.22 -2.62
C ALA A 403 9.03 -18.31 -1.48
N ARG A 404 8.43 -18.93 -0.48
CA ARG A 404 7.95 -18.32 0.76
C ARG A 404 8.79 -18.83 1.93
N HIS A 405 9.87 -18.12 2.27
CA HIS A 405 10.73 -18.50 3.40
C HIS A 405 10.24 -17.83 4.68
N MET A 406 9.52 -18.58 5.52
CA MET A 406 8.79 -17.98 6.64
C MET A 406 9.64 -17.88 7.91
N PHE A 407 9.55 -16.73 8.59
CA PHE A 407 10.08 -16.46 9.94
C PHE A 407 11.58 -16.66 10.16
N ASP A 408 12.38 -16.62 9.11
CA ASP A 408 13.83 -16.84 9.19
C ASP A 408 14.61 -15.82 8.35
N ILE A 409 15.63 -15.24 9.00
CA ILE A 409 16.68 -14.42 8.41
C ILE A 409 18.01 -15.12 8.68
N CYS A 410 18.40 -16.00 7.77
CA CYS A 410 19.65 -16.74 7.78
C CYS A 410 19.88 -17.57 9.07
N GLY A 411 18.87 -18.31 9.52
CA GLY A 411 18.89 -19.14 10.74
C GLY A 411 18.37 -18.45 12.01
N TYR A 412 17.84 -17.23 11.91
CA TYR A 412 17.40 -16.42 13.04
C TYR A 412 15.96 -15.94 12.86
N GLU A 413 15.16 -16.05 13.91
CA GLU A 413 13.82 -15.47 13.95
C GLU A 413 13.91 -13.93 13.98
N PRO A 414 13.23 -13.19 13.08
CA PRO A 414 13.31 -11.73 13.00
C PRO A 414 12.49 -11.03 14.10
N ALA A 415 12.89 -11.23 15.36
CA ALA A 415 12.18 -10.71 16.54
C ALA A 415 12.09 -9.17 16.61
N ASN A 416 12.97 -8.44 15.90
CA ASN A 416 12.88 -6.98 15.71
C ASN A 416 11.87 -6.55 14.64
N LYS A 417 11.27 -7.50 13.91
CA LYS A 417 10.17 -7.30 12.96
C LYS A 417 8.93 -8.02 13.50
N ALA A 418 8.46 -7.59 14.67
CA ALA A 418 7.24 -8.10 15.26
C ALA A 418 6.04 -7.99 14.29
N ILE A 419 5.16 -9.00 14.27
CA ILE A 419 3.89 -8.92 13.54
C ILE A 419 3.09 -7.76 14.14
N PRO A 420 2.62 -6.77 13.34
CA PRO A 420 2.08 -5.54 13.91
C PRO A 420 0.86 -5.81 14.79
N SER A 421 0.87 -5.27 16.00
CA SER A 421 -0.15 -5.49 17.03
C SER A 421 -1.24 -4.42 17.03
N CYS A 422 -2.21 -4.54 17.94
CA CYS A 422 -3.16 -3.46 18.21
C CYS A 422 -2.46 -2.16 18.66
N ALA A 423 -1.40 -2.26 19.46
CA ALA A 423 -0.63 -1.09 19.89
C ALA A 423 0.09 -0.43 18.71
N THR A 424 0.69 -1.25 17.83
CA THR A 424 1.40 -0.79 16.63
C THR A 424 0.46 -0.03 15.69
N HIS A 425 -0.71 -0.58 15.33
CA HIS A 425 -1.68 0.11 14.46
C HIS A 425 -2.41 1.28 15.14
N PHE A 426 -2.68 1.21 16.45
CA PHE A 426 -3.25 2.34 17.17
C PHE A 426 -2.31 3.56 17.19
N SER A 427 -0.98 3.35 17.26
CA SER A 427 -0.02 4.45 17.16
C SER A 427 -0.12 5.21 15.82
N LEU A 428 -0.32 4.47 14.71
CA LEU A 428 -0.55 5.03 13.37
C LEU A 428 -1.92 5.72 13.28
N ALA A 429 -2.94 5.16 13.93
CA ALA A 429 -4.25 5.80 14.07
C ALA A 429 -4.18 7.14 14.84
N ASP A 430 -3.21 7.31 15.75
CA ASP A 430 -3.00 8.53 16.54
C ASP A 430 -2.19 9.63 15.82
N LEU A 431 -1.44 9.30 14.75
CA LEU A 431 -0.65 10.27 13.98
C LEU A 431 -1.53 11.36 13.34
N THR A 432 -1.20 12.64 13.52
CA THR A 432 -1.98 13.77 12.97
C THR A 432 -1.32 14.48 11.78
N SER A 433 -0.07 14.14 11.44
CA SER A 433 0.57 14.54 10.18
C SER A 433 0.45 13.42 9.16
N PHE A 434 0.09 13.76 7.92
CA PHE A 434 0.09 12.83 6.80
C PHE A 434 1.52 12.38 6.45
N ALA A 435 2.50 13.28 6.50
CA ALA A 435 3.90 12.95 6.27
C ALA A 435 4.45 11.91 7.26
N ASP A 436 4.17 12.07 8.56
CA ASP A 436 4.55 11.08 9.59
C ASP A 436 3.87 9.72 9.32
N PHE A 437 2.61 9.73 8.88
CA PHE A 437 1.88 8.51 8.53
C PHE A 437 2.46 7.82 7.29
N GLN A 438 2.74 8.56 6.20
CA GLN A 438 3.37 8.03 4.98
C GLN A 438 4.67 7.28 5.28
N LEU A 439 5.53 7.85 6.14
CA LEU A 439 6.80 7.22 6.52
C LEU A 439 6.61 6.01 7.44
N THR A 440 5.76 6.12 8.47
CA THR A 440 5.66 5.09 9.52
C THR A 440 4.85 3.87 9.06
N VAL A 441 3.84 4.08 8.20
CA VAL A 441 2.97 2.99 7.71
C VAL A 441 3.70 2.02 6.77
N ALA A 442 4.69 2.53 6.01
CA ALA A 442 5.58 1.72 5.20
C ALA A 442 6.50 0.82 6.05
N GLY A 443 6.97 1.33 7.19
CA GLY A 443 7.75 0.57 8.17
C GLY A 443 6.89 -0.36 9.04
N SER A 444 6.76 -0.02 10.32
CA SER A 444 6.09 -0.87 11.32
C SER A 444 4.61 -1.15 11.05
N GLY A 445 3.95 -0.41 10.16
CA GLY A 445 2.55 -0.64 9.81
C GLY A 445 2.30 -1.94 9.04
N HIS A 446 3.21 -2.36 8.16
CA HIS A 446 3.03 -3.56 7.33
C HIS A 446 4.34 -4.28 6.96
N GLY A 447 5.47 -3.56 6.85
CA GLY A 447 6.77 -4.10 6.41
C GLY A 447 7.21 -5.39 7.13
N PRO A 448 6.98 -5.56 8.44
CA PRO A 448 7.23 -6.83 9.12
C PRO A 448 6.54 -8.06 8.49
N MET A 449 5.37 -7.91 7.86
CA MET A 449 4.70 -9.02 7.18
C MET A 449 5.51 -9.55 5.99
N HIS A 450 6.11 -8.65 5.19
CA HIS A 450 7.00 -9.00 4.09
C HIS A 450 8.24 -9.75 4.59
N VAL A 451 8.86 -9.29 5.67
CA VAL A 451 10.04 -9.95 6.28
C VAL A 451 9.68 -11.34 6.79
N ASN A 452 8.58 -11.48 7.51
CA ASN A 452 8.18 -12.73 8.14
C ASN A 452 7.60 -13.79 7.19
N THR A 453 7.15 -13.39 6.01
CA THR A 453 6.61 -14.33 5.00
C THR A 453 7.58 -14.57 3.84
N GLY A 454 8.49 -13.64 3.55
CA GLY A 454 9.49 -13.77 2.49
C GLY A 454 10.84 -14.31 2.94
N GLY A 455 11.36 -13.85 4.09
CA GLY A 455 12.59 -14.35 4.72
C GLY A 455 13.87 -14.28 3.87
N VAL A 456 14.97 -14.74 4.44
CA VAL A 456 16.31 -14.72 3.82
C VAL A 456 17.03 -16.02 4.13
N TYR A 457 17.54 -16.68 3.09
CA TYR A 457 18.07 -18.04 3.22
C TYR A 457 19.24 -18.31 2.27
N GLY A 458 19.78 -19.53 2.34
CA GLY A 458 20.91 -19.97 1.52
C GLY A 458 22.21 -20.03 2.31
N GLU A 459 23.30 -19.52 1.75
CA GLU A 459 24.63 -19.70 2.35
C GLU A 459 24.84 -18.90 3.64
N CYS A 460 24.08 -17.82 3.83
CA CYS A 460 24.19 -16.95 5.00
C CYS A 460 23.95 -17.67 6.32
N THR A 461 23.09 -18.69 6.37
CA THR A 461 22.85 -19.47 7.59
C THR A 461 24.13 -20.10 8.13
N GLN A 462 24.92 -20.74 7.26
CA GLN A 462 26.21 -21.31 7.66
C GLN A 462 27.29 -20.24 7.81
N ALA A 463 27.34 -19.26 6.91
CA ALA A 463 28.38 -18.23 6.93
C ALA A 463 28.31 -17.33 8.18
N LEU A 464 27.11 -17.04 8.68
CA LEU A 464 26.91 -16.33 9.96
C LEU A 464 27.30 -17.20 11.16
N ALA A 465 26.97 -18.50 11.16
CA ALA A 465 27.38 -19.43 12.20
C ALA A 465 28.92 -19.53 12.28
N ASP A 466 29.60 -19.67 11.15
CA ASP A 466 31.07 -19.71 11.04
C ASP A 466 31.70 -18.37 11.50
N PHE A 467 31.09 -17.24 11.13
CA PHE A 467 31.52 -15.91 11.57
C PHE A 467 31.38 -15.74 13.09
N GLN A 468 30.25 -16.15 13.67
CA GLN A 468 30.04 -16.14 15.11
C GLN A 468 30.98 -17.09 15.85
N GLU A 469 31.30 -18.28 15.32
CA GLU A 469 32.29 -19.18 15.93
C GLU A 469 33.67 -18.52 15.96
N LYS A 470 34.12 -17.95 14.84
CA LYS A 470 35.39 -17.21 14.71
C LYS A 470 35.50 -16.09 15.75
N TRP A 471 34.43 -15.33 15.94
CA TRP A 471 34.39 -14.16 16.83
C TRP A 471 33.80 -14.43 18.22
N ALA A 472 33.52 -15.70 18.56
CA ALA A 472 32.88 -16.09 19.82
C ALA A 472 33.55 -15.55 21.11
N PRO A 473 34.89 -15.40 21.22
CA PRO A 473 35.50 -14.78 22.39
C PRO A 473 35.13 -13.30 22.57
N LEU A 474 34.91 -12.57 21.47
CA LEU A 474 34.47 -11.17 21.49
C LEU A 474 32.96 -11.09 21.77
N LEU A 475 32.15 -11.83 21.00
CA LEU A 475 30.68 -11.78 21.10
C LEU A 475 30.16 -12.19 22.49
N LYS A 476 30.87 -13.09 23.20
CA LYS A 476 30.55 -13.48 24.59
C LYS A 476 30.93 -12.44 25.65
N THR A 477 31.49 -11.30 25.27
CA THR A 477 31.79 -10.20 26.20
C THR A 477 30.48 -9.51 26.59
N VAL A 478 30.22 -9.44 27.89
CA VAL A 478 29.04 -8.78 28.47
C VAL A 478 29.42 -7.37 28.91
N THR A 479 28.58 -6.40 28.57
CA THR A 479 28.73 -4.97 28.90
C THR A 479 27.36 -4.38 29.27
N SER A 480 27.31 -3.12 29.71
CA SER A 480 26.08 -2.30 29.75
C SER A 480 26.33 -0.96 29.05
N LEU A 481 25.26 -0.22 28.74
CA LEU A 481 25.40 1.15 28.22
C LEU A 481 26.17 2.05 29.20
N SER A 482 25.94 1.91 30.50
CA SER A 482 26.68 2.63 31.56
C SER A 482 28.17 2.26 31.66
N GLU A 483 28.61 1.19 31.01
CA GLU A 483 30.02 0.78 30.87
C GLU A 483 30.64 1.26 29.54
N MET A 484 29.85 1.82 28.61
CA MET A 484 30.31 2.42 27.34
C MET A 484 30.67 3.92 27.49
N ASP A 485 31.23 4.51 26.44
CA ASP A 485 31.65 5.92 26.40
C ASP A 485 30.49 6.91 26.69
N GLU A 486 30.77 8.08 27.28
CA GLU A 486 29.76 9.09 27.60
C GLU A 486 29.01 9.60 26.36
N GLU A 487 29.64 9.66 25.19
CA GLU A 487 28.97 10.01 23.93
C GLU A 487 27.95 8.92 23.53
N ILE A 488 28.28 7.65 23.72
CA ILE A 488 27.37 6.51 23.46
C ILE A 488 26.22 6.53 24.48
N GLN A 489 26.50 6.77 25.77
CA GLN A 489 25.45 6.91 26.78
C GLN A 489 24.46 8.03 26.45
N ALA A 490 24.96 9.19 26.02
CA ALA A 490 24.14 10.33 25.62
C ALA A 490 23.23 9.97 24.42
N MET A 491 23.77 9.30 23.40
CA MET A 491 23.01 8.86 22.22
C MET A 491 21.92 7.82 22.51
N PHE A 492 22.03 7.04 23.58
CA PHE A 492 21.09 5.95 23.91
C PHE A 492 20.05 6.33 24.97
N SER A 493 20.32 7.33 25.80
CA SER A 493 19.38 7.82 26.84
C SER A 493 18.05 8.40 26.31
N ALA A 494 17.91 8.54 24.99
CA ALA A 494 16.77 9.17 24.33
C ALA A 494 15.67 8.20 23.84
N GLU A 495 15.89 6.86 23.87
CA GLU A 495 15.09 5.91 23.08
C GLU A 495 14.55 4.69 23.84
N GLU A 496 14.76 4.61 25.16
CA GLU A 496 14.16 3.65 26.13
C GLU A 496 14.29 2.13 25.87
N SER A 497 14.74 1.66 24.71
CA SER A 497 14.83 0.24 24.33
C SER A 497 15.87 -0.57 25.13
N TRP A 498 16.87 0.11 25.71
CA TRP A 498 17.87 -0.48 26.60
C TRP A 498 17.96 0.37 27.87
N SER A 499 17.70 -0.21 29.05
CA SER A 499 17.98 0.51 30.29
C SER A 499 19.50 0.69 30.45
N SER A 500 19.95 1.81 31.02
CA SER A 500 21.39 2.14 31.09
C SER A 500 22.23 1.04 31.75
N ASP A 501 21.64 0.31 32.69
CA ASP A 501 22.27 -0.76 33.46
C ASP A 501 21.87 -2.18 33.00
N ALA A 502 21.10 -2.31 31.92
CA ALA A 502 20.86 -3.60 31.27
C ALA A 502 22.20 -4.17 30.80
N LYS A 503 22.50 -5.40 31.24
CA LYS A 503 23.67 -6.14 30.78
C LYS A 503 23.32 -6.99 29.58
N PHE A 504 24.12 -6.89 28.53
CA PHE A 504 23.94 -7.59 27.27
C PHE A 504 25.28 -8.06 26.72
N SER A 505 25.28 -9.11 25.92
CA SER A 505 26.46 -9.58 25.21
C SER A 505 26.65 -8.80 23.90
N LEU A 506 27.91 -8.66 23.46
CA LEU A 506 28.19 -8.12 22.12
C LEU A 506 27.61 -9.02 21.01
N GLY A 507 27.32 -10.29 21.30
CA GLY A 507 26.52 -11.19 20.46
C GLY A 507 25.07 -10.75 20.33
N ASP A 508 24.40 -10.42 21.43
CA ASP A 508 22.99 -9.98 21.44
C ASP A 508 22.86 -8.69 20.61
N MET A 509 23.80 -7.75 20.78
CA MET A 509 23.89 -6.54 19.97
C MET A 509 24.16 -6.84 18.49
N PHE A 510 25.06 -7.79 18.19
CA PHE A 510 25.37 -8.18 16.82
C PHE A 510 24.16 -8.82 16.12
N GLU A 511 23.41 -9.65 16.84
CA GLU A 511 22.18 -10.26 16.35
C GLU A 511 21.12 -9.19 16.04
N THR A 512 20.73 -8.40 17.04
CA THR A 512 19.64 -7.41 16.90
C THR A 512 19.95 -6.30 15.89
N VAL A 513 21.20 -5.84 15.81
CA VAL A 513 21.56 -4.62 15.04
C VAL A 513 22.13 -4.95 13.65
N PHE A 514 22.60 -6.17 13.42
CA PHE A 514 23.17 -6.58 12.13
C PHE A 514 22.50 -7.82 11.53
N ILE A 515 22.38 -8.93 12.26
CA ILE A 515 21.84 -10.17 11.67
C ILE A 515 20.39 -9.99 11.24
N LEU A 516 19.55 -9.41 12.10
CA LEU A 516 18.15 -9.17 11.78
C LEU A 516 17.92 -7.99 10.81
N GLU A 517 19.00 -7.35 10.34
CA GLU A 517 19.01 -6.31 9.29
C GLU A 517 19.81 -6.76 8.05
N TYR A 518 20.23 -8.02 7.98
CA TYR A 518 21.19 -8.51 6.98
C TYR A 518 20.73 -8.22 5.54
N PHE A 519 19.45 -8.41 5.24
CA PHE A 519 18.88 -8.17 3.90
C PHE A 519 18.91 -6.70 3.52
N HIS A 520 18.50 -5.78 4.41
CA HIS A 520 18.63 -4.34 4.16
C HIS A 520 20.09 -4.00 3.84
N ILE A 521 21.04 -4.48 4.66
CA ILE A 521 22.47 -4.22 4.48
C ILE A 521 23.00 -4.81 3.14
N TYR A 522 22.58 -6.02 2.78
CA TYR A 522 22.97 -6.68 1.53
C TYR A 522 22.42 -5.93 0.30
N ARG A 523 21.14 -5.51 0.35
CA ARG A 523 20.52 -4.62 -0.65
C ARG A 523 21.27 -3.30 -0.79
N MET A 524 21.71 -2.71 0.33
CA MET A 524 22.50 -1.48 0.31
C MET A 524 23.85 -1.63 -0.38
N LEU A 525 24.43 -2.84 -0.52
CA LEU A 525 25.62 -3.03 -1.34
C LEU A 525 25.34 -2.95 -2.84
N TYR A 526 24.14 -3.29 -3.31
CA TYR A 526 23.72 -3.00 -4.69
C TYR A 526 23.52 -1.49 -4.88
N ARG A 527 22.81 -0.83 -3.94
CA ARG A 527 22.55 0.62 -3.90
C ARG A 527 23.61 1.42 -3.12
N SER A 528 24.89 1.05 -3.28
CA SER A 528 26.00 1.51 -2.44
C SER A 528 26.27 3.02 -2.51
N GLN A 529 25.76 3.73 -3.52
CA GLN A 529 25.94 5.17 -3.70
C GLN A 529 25.45 6.03 -2.52
N THR A 530 24.53 5.51 -1.70
CA THR A 530 23.97 6.24 -0.56
C THR A 530 24.82 6.14 0.72
N CYS A 531 25.73 5.15 0.79
CA CYS A 531 26.47 4.81 2.00
C CYS A 531 27.99 4.69 1.80
N ALA A 532 28.45 4.23 0.63
CA ALA A 532 29.86 4.06 0.34
C ALA A 532 30.60 5.41 0.27
N LEU A 533 31.85 5.46 0.74
CA LEU A 533 32.63 6.71 0.84
C LEU A 533 32.94 7.34 -0.53
N ASP A 534 33.02 6.54 -1.60
CA ASP A 534 33.21 6.99 -2.97
C ASP A 534 31.90 7.36 -3.70
N GLY A 535 30.74 7.14 -3.06
CA GLY A 535 29.42 7.48 -3.59
C GLY A 535 29.02 6.71 -4.85
N ARG A 536 29.55 5.49 -5.05
CA ARG A 536 29.27 4.67 -6.23
C ARG A 536 28.29 3.53 -5.96
N PRO A 537 27.41 3.20 -6.93
CA PRO A 537 26.54 2.02 -6.87
C PRO A 537 27.32 0.73 -7.19
N LEU A 538 26.64 -0.42 -7.11
CA LEU A 538 27.14 -1.72 -7.57
C LEU A 538 28.46 -2.15 -6.92
N ALA A 539 28.61 -1.92 -5.62
CA ALA A 539 29.63 -2.58 -4.82
C ALA A 539 29.42 -4.09 -4.86
N LEU A 540 28.18 -4.57 -4.66
CA LEU A 540 27.75 -5.94 -4.93
C LEU A 540 27.44 -6.10 -6.43
N GLN A 541 28.05 -7.10 -7.07
CA GLN A 541 27.93 -7.37 -8.50
C GLN A 541 27.59 -8.84 -8.71
N CYS A 542 26.53 -9.10 -9.48
CA CYS A 542 26.09 -10.43 -9.88
C CYS A 542 26.52 -10.71 -11.33
N PRO A 543 26.66 -11.97 -11.77
CA PRO A 543 26.93 -12.30 -13.17
C PRO A 543 25.82 -11.81 -14.13
N ASP A 544 26.16 -11.52 -15.38
CA ASP A 544 25.17 -11.05 -16.38
C ASP A 544 24.20 -12.15 -16.87
N ASP A 545 24.66 -13.41 -16.84
CA ASP A 545 23.99 -14.59 -17.39
C ASP A 545 24.46 -15.87 -16.67
N CYS A 546 23.53 -16.74 -16.30
CA CYS A 546 23.77 -18.01 -15.62
C CYS A 546 22.76 -19.08 -16.05
N SER A 547 23.21 -20.33 -16.13
CA SER A 547 22.36 -21.47 -16.50
C SER A 547 21.83 -22.24 -15.29
N ILE A 548 20.51 -22.42 -15.22
CA ILE A 548 19.85 -23.24 -14.19
C ILE A 548 20.19 -24.73 -14.42
N GLY A 549 20.55 -25.44 -13.36
CA GLY A 549 20.91 -26.86 -13.36
C GLY A 549 22.28 -27.17 -13.98
N ALA A 550 23.12 -26.16 -14.23
CA ALA A 550 24.44 -26.32 -14.82
C ALA A 550 25.55 -26.49 -13.76
N GLU A 551 26.71 -27.04 -14.16
CA GLU A 551 27.85 -27.26 -13.24
C GLU A 551 28.40 -25.96 -12.63
N ASP A 552 28.16 -24.82 -13.27
CA ASP A 552 28.58 -23.48 -12.86
C ASP A 552 27.51 -22.69 -12.07
N GLU A 553 26.31 -23.24 -11.85
CA GLU A 553 25.27 -22.62 -11.00
C GLU A 553 25.83 -22.31 -9.60
N ALA A 554 26.60 -23.24 -9.03
CA ALA A 554 27.26 -23.06 -7.73
C ALA A 554 28.30 -21.92 -7.71
N THR A 555 28.75 -21.44 -8.87
CA THR A 555 29.63 -20.27 -9.02
C THR A 555 28.88 -19.00 -9.45
N CYS A 556 27.58 -19.09 -9.75
CA CYS A 556 26.74 -17.95 -10.06
C CYS A 556 26.35 -17.19 -8.78
N ARG A 557 27.26 -16.34 -8.28
CA ARG A 557 27.12 -15.63 -7.01
C ARG A 557 27.31 -14.13 -7.20
N CYS A 558 26.50 -13.35 -6.50
CA CYS A 558 26.81 -11.93 -6.32
C CYS A 558 27.99 -11.79 -5.34
N THR A 559 28.97 -10.96 -5.69
CA THR A 559 30.16 -10.71 -4.85
C THR A 559 30.58 -9.24 -4.94
N CYS A 560 31.33 -8.74 -3.96
CA CYS A 560 31.92 -7.41 -4.09
C CYS A 560 33.20 -7.43 -4.92
N ALA A 561 33.38 -6.39 -5.74
CA ALA A 561 34.56 -6.22 -6.57
C ALA A 561 35.87 -6.28 -5.73
N ASN A 562 36.79 -7.16 -6.12
CA ASN A 562 38.09 -7.38 -5.48
C ASN A 562 38.04 -7.85 -4.01
N VAL A 563 36.94 -8.44 -3.51
CA VAL A 563 36.81 -8.85 -2.10
C VAL A 563 37.92 -9.81 -1.62
N ASP A 564 38.44 -10.66 -2.49
CA ASP A 564 39.56 -11.58 -2.19
C ASP A 564 40.95 -10.95 -2.32
N SER A 565 41.05 -9.71 -2.82
CA SER A 565 42.33 -9.00 -2.95
C SER A 565 42.88 -8.56 -1.59
N GLU A 566 44.21 -8.45 -1.50
CA GLU A 566 44.88 -7.78 -0.38
C GLU A 566 44.53 -6.28 -0.35
N ASP A 567 44.24 -5.69 -1.54
CA ASP A 567 43.86 -4.28 -1.74
C ASP A 567 42.35 -4.03 -1.58
N PHE A 568 41.58 -4.95 -1.00
CA PHE A 568 40.13 -4.75 -0.81
C PHE A 568 39.85 -3.57 0.14
N ASP A 569 39.30 -2.48 -0.41
CA ASP A 569 38.91 -1.28 0.32
C ASP A 569 37.58 -1.48 1.08
N TRP A 570 37.65 -2.32 2.11
CA TRP A 570 36.54 -2.56 3.03
C TRP A 570 36.11 -1.29 3.79
N LEU A 571 36.99 -0.29 3.93
CA LEU A 571 36.67 1.00 4.57
C LEU A 571 35.71 1.83 3.72
N ASN A 572 35.77 1.71 2.39
CA ASN A 572 34.79 2.32 1.50
C ASN A 572 33.36 1.81 1.76
N LEU A 573 33.21 0.50 2.02
CA LEU A 573 31.92 -0.16 2.19
C LEU A 573 31.47 -0.30 3.65
N GLU A 574 32.37 -0.10 4.62
CA GLU A 574 32.07 -0.15 6.05
C GLU A 574 30.81 0.67 6.45
N PRO A 575 30.58 1.90 5.95
CA PRO A 575 29.40 2.67 6.35
C PRO A 575 28.08 2.05 5.86
N CYS A 576 28.09 1.19 4.85
CA CYS A 576 26.91 0.47 4.38
C CYS A 576 26.47 -0.66 5.33
N MET A 577 27.32 -1.06 6.29
CA MET A 577 27.07 -2.17 7.21
C MET A 577 26.11 -1.81 8.37
N TYR A 578 25.58 -0.60 8.39
CA TYR A 578 24.95 0.00 9.56
C TYR A 578 23.65 0.70 9.18
N SER A 579 22.58 0.42 9.94
CA SER A 579 21.25 1.00 9.76
C SER A 579 21.13 2.50 10.11
N SER A 580 22.17 3.11 10.68
CA SER A 580 22.24 4.54 11.01
C SER A 580 23.67 4.97 11.39
N ASN A 581 23.89 6.29 11.50
CA ASN A 581 25.11 6.81 12.12
C ASN A 581 25.31 6.29 13.56
N ARG A 582 24.22 6.04 14.31
CA ARG A 582 24.30 5.54 15.69
C ARG A 582 24.76 4.09 15.76
N THR A 583 24.24 3.22 14.91
CA THR A 583 24.67 1.81 14.85
C THR A 583 26.09 1.69 14.32
N LYS A 584 26.50 2.57 13.40
CA LYS A 584 27.90 2.77 13.01
C LYS A 584 28.81 3.13 14.20
N PHE A 585 28.49 4.18 14.96
CA PHE A 585 29.32 4.58 16.11
C PHE A 585 29.42 3.47 17.17
N MET A 586 28.32 2.77 17.49
CA MET A 586 28.33 1.60 18.37
C MET A 586 29.32 0.53 17.90
N PHE A 587 29.23 0.11 16.64
CA PHE A 587 30.09 -0.94 16.10
C PHE A 587 31.54 -0.49 16.02
N GLN A 588 31.81 0.76 15.67
CA GLN A 588 33.18 1.29 15.61
C GLN A 588 33.85 1.41 16.98
N ALA A 589 33.07 1.66 18.03
CA ALA A 589 33.55 1.69 19.42
C ALA A 589 33.67 0.29 20.05
N SER A 590 32.73 -0.61 19.75
CA SER A 590 32.63 -1.92 20.40
C SER A 590 33.38 -3.05 19.68
N MET A 591 33.53 -2.95 18.36
CA MET A 591 34.12 -4.00 17.52
C MET A 591 35.47 -3.56 16.92
N PRO A 592 36.52 -4.39 17.03
CA PRO A 592 37.84 -4.08 16.51
C PRO A 592 37.84 -3.99 14.97
N PRO A 593 38.79 -3.27 14.35
CA PRO A 593 38.86 -3.14 12.89
C PRO A 593 38.84 -4.47 12.13
N GLU A 594 39.49 -5.51 12.65
CA GLU A 594 39.51 -6.83 12.01
C GLU A 594 38.12 -7.52 12.00
N PHE A 595 37.30 -7.31 13.05
CA PHE A 595 35.91 -7.79 13.06
C PHE A 595 35.09 -7.07 11.99
N ARG A 596 35.21 -5.73 11.91
CA ARG A 596 34.47 -4.91 10.94
C ARG A 596 34.91 -5.22 9.50
N LYS A 597 36.19 -5.47 9.27
CA LYS A 597 36.73 -5.95 7.99
C LYS A 597 36.19 -7.32 7.59
N ASP A 598 36.19 -8.28 8.51
CA ASP A 598 35.62 -9.60 8.28
C ASP A 598 34.11 -9.52 8.01
N LEU A 599 33.40 -8.60 8.67
CA LEU A 599 31.95 -8.39 8.51
C LEU A 599 31.60 -7.87 7.11
N VAL A 600 32.35 -6.89 6.61
CA VAL A 600 32.24 -6.42 5.23
C VAL A 600 32.54 -7.57 4.26
N LYS A 601 33.59 -8.37 4.52
CA LYS A 601 33.92 -9.54 3.70
C LYS A 601 32.81 -10.58 3.69
N LEU A 602 32.17 -10.87 4.84
CA LEU A 602 31.06 -11.81 4.96
C LEU A 602 29.93 -11.46 3.98
N LEU A 603 29.39 -10.24 4.07
CA LEU A 603 28.33 -9.75 3.17
C LEU A 603 28.77 -9.70 1.70
N CYS A 604 30.04 -9.43 1.44
CA CYS A 604 30.60 -9.33 0.10
C CYS A 604 30.94 -10.67 -0.57
N THR A 605 30.88 -11.79 0.14
CA THR A 605 31.17 -13.14 -0.41
C THR A 605 30.04 -14.16 -0.21
N THR A 606 29.11 -13.89 0.70
CA THR A 606 28.02 -14.80 1.05
C THR A 606 26.82 -14.55 0.13
N GLN A 607 26.39 -15.57 -0.61
CA GLN A 607 25.14 -15.48 -1.36
C GLN A 607 23.94 -15.60 -0.43
N VAL A 608 22.97 -14.68 -0.59
CA VAL A 608 21.63 -14.84 -0.04
C VAL A 608 20.59 -15.06 -1.13
N LYS A 609 19.50 -15.69 -0.72
CA LYS A 609 18.24 -15.80 -1.42
C LYS A 609 17.18 -15.10 -0.58
N GLU A 610 16.33 -14.32 -1.22
CA GLU A 610 15.15 -13.71 -0.61
C GLU A 610 13.94 -14.42 -1.21
N GLY A 611 12.95 -14.80 -0.38
CA GLY A 611 11.66 -15.26 -0.89
C GLY A 611 10.86 -14.08 -1.43
N GLU A 612 9.94 -14.35 -2.37
CA GLU A 612 9.22 -13.33 -3.14
C GLU A 612 8.65 -12.22 -2.27
N GLN A 613 7.98 -12.56 -1.16
CA GLN A 613 7.34 -11.60 -0.26
C GLN A 613 8.29 -10.52 0.26
N LEU A 614 9.57 -10.80 0.44
CA LEU A 614 10.53 -9.82 0.95
C LEU A 614 11.08 -8.91 -0.17
N GLU A 615 11.01 -9.33 -1.43
CA GLU A 615 11.71 -8.70 -2.55
C GLU A 615 10.78 -7.94 -3.52
N SER A 616 11.37 -7.40 -4.58
CA SER A 616 10.70 -6.60 -5.61
C SER A 616 9.68 -7.37 -6.47
N THR A 617 9.52 -8.68 -6.29
CA THR A 617 8.49 -9.48 -6.99
C THR A 617 7.45 -10.08 -6.04
N SER A 618 7.34 -9.52 -4.83
CA SER A 618 6.31 -9.87 -3.84
C SER A 618 4.86 -9.99 -4.34
N PRO A 619 4.38 -9.28 -5.39
CA PRO A 619 3.04 -9.53 -5.94
C PRO A 619 2.82 -10.94 -6.53
N LEU A 620 3.87 -11.76 -6.70
CA LEU A 620 3.76 -13.15 -7.15
C LEU A 620 3.14 -14.06 -6.07
N ASP A 621 3.27 -13.71 -4.80
CA ASP A 621 2.63 -14.41 -3.69
C ASP A 621 1.28 -13.74 -3.35
N ILE A 622 0.21 -14.54 -3.33
CA ILE A 622 -1.15 -14.09 -2.98
C ILE A 622 -1.23 -13.30 -1.67
N VAL A 623 -0.35 -13.58 -0.70
CA VAL A 623 -0.32 -12.88 0.60
C VAL A 623 -0.13 -11.35 0.42
N PHE A 624 0.57 -10.92 -0.63
CA PHE A 624 0.85 -9.50 -0.92
C PHE A 624 -0.46 -8.71 -1.04
N TRP A 625 -1.41 -9.28 -1.77
CA TRP A 625 -2.69 -8.66 -2.06
C TRP A 625 -3.59 -8.57 -0.83
N MET A 626 -3.31 -9.34 0.23
CA MET A 626 -4.11 -9.42 1.46
C MET A 626 -3.61 -8.49 2.57
N ILE A 627 -2.30 -8.16 2.58
CA ILE A 627 -1.67 -7.31 3.60
C ILE A 627 -1.72 -5.80 3.28
N HIS A 628 -1.92 -5.41 2.01
CA HIS A 628 -2.08 -3.99 1.64
C HIS A 628 -3.47 -3.40 1.93
N PRO A 629 -4.59 -4.12 1.73
CA PRO A 629 -5.94 -3.61 2.03
C PRO A 629 -6.18 -3.21 3.49
N VAL A 630 -5.42 -3.72 4.47
CA VAL A 630 -5.55 -3.24 5.87
C VAL A 630 -4.91 -1.86 6.08
N ILE A 631 -3.93 -1.48 5.23
CA ILE A 631 -3.35 -0.13 5.23
C ILE A 631 -4.29 0.87 4.56
N ASP A 632 -4.95 0.49 3.46
CA ASP A 632 -6.05 1.27 2.87
C ASP A 632 -7.22 1.42 3.87
N ARG A 633 -7.59 0.35 4.60
CA ARG A 633 -8.59 0.42 5.70
C ARG A 633 -8.21 1.42 6.78
N LEU A 634 -6.95 1.42 7.23
CA LEU A 634 -6.46 2.33 8.26
C LEU A 634 -6.42 3.78 7.74
N LEU A 635 -5.98 4.01 6.50
CA LEU A 635 -6.02 5.32 5.86
C LEU A 635 -7.47 5.84 5.75
N ALA A 636 -8.39 4.99 5.29
CA ALA A 636 -9.80 5.32 5.15
C ALA A 636 -10.42 5.71 6.51
N ALA A 637 -10.15 4.93 7.55
CA ALA A 637 -10.57 5.24 8.92
C ALA A 637 -10.07 6.63 9.38
N LYS A 638 -8.81 6.98 9.12
CA LYS A 638 -8.26 8.29 9.48
C LYS A 638 -8.93 9.43 8.70
N ARG A 639 -9.16 9.26 7.40
CA ARG A 639 -9.83 10.28 6.56
C ARG A 639 -11.32 10.46 6.87
N LEU A 640 -11.98 9.41 7.36
CA LEU A 640 -13.37 9.48 7.83
C LEU A 640 -13.45 10.03 9.27
N ALA A 641 -12.44 9.83 10.11
CA ALA A 641 -12.36 10.40 11.46
C ALA A 641 -12.31 11.96 11.49
N GLU A 642 -12.19 12.60 10.33
CA GLU A 642 -12.36 14.05 10.15
C GLU A 642 -13.84 14.49 10.20
N VAL A 643 -14.78 13.58 9.91
CA VAL A 643 -16.23 13.84 9.79
C VAL A 643 -17.11 12.89 10.61
N SER A 644 -16.54 11.81 11.13
CA SER A 644 -17.22 10.72 11.86
C SER A 644 -16.47 10.33 13.13
N ASP A 645 -17.16 9.79 14.13
CA ASP A 645 -16.53 9.25 15.34
C ASP A 645 -16.16 7.78 15.11
N ILE A 646 -14.86 7.50 14.90
CA ILE A 646 -14.32 6.16 14.66
C ILE A 646 -13.42 5.77 15.83
N GLN A 647 -13.69 4.61 16.42
CA GLN A 647 -12.98 4.10 17.59
C GLN A 647 -12.10 2.90 17.23
N PHE A 648 -10.82 2.95 17.63
CA PHE A 648 -9.89 1.85 17.49
C PHE A 648 -10.07 0.88 18.67
N GLY A 649 -11.10 0.02 18.57
CA GLY A 649 -11.47 -0.89 19.65
C GLY A 649 -11.83 -0.13 20.93
N THR A 650 -11.14 -0.44 22.04
CA THR A 650 -11.25 0.36 23.27
C THR A 650 -9.98 1.17 23.59
N LEU A 651 -9.04 1.27 22.65
CA LEU A 651 -7.78 2.02 22.85
C LEU A 651 -7.99 3.53 22.73
N GLY A 652 -8.91 3.96 21.85
CA GLY A 652 -9.35 5.35 21.76
C GLY A 652 -9.87 5.74 20.37
N PRO A 653 -10.21 7.02 20.16
CA PRO A 653 -10.60 7.52 18.85
C PRO A 653 -9.44 7.45 17.85
N VAL A 654 -9.74 7.07 16.61
CA VAL A 654 -8.86 7.31 15.47
C VAL A 654 -8.76 8.82 15.24
N LYS A 655 -7.55 9.34 14.98
CA LYS A 655 -7.35 10.76 14.67
C LYS A 655 -7.21 10.96 13.17
N GLY A 656 -8.03 11.86 12.63
CA GLY A 656 -7.86 12.41 11.29
C GLY A 656 -6.67 13.35 11.17
N PHE A 657 -6.28 13.65 9.94
CA PHE A 657 -5.11 14.47 9.67
C PHE A 657 -5.38 15.95 9.99
N GLN A 658 -4.46 16.56 10.73
CA GLN A 658 -4.44 18.02 11.01
C GLN A 658 -3.47 18.75 10.07
N ASP A 659 -2.50 18.03 9.53
CA ASP A 659 -1.56 18.48 8.52
C ASP A 659 -1.55 17.44 7.38
N THR A 660 -2.06 17.85 6.22
CA THR A 660 -2.11 17.03 4.99
C THR A 660 -1.01 17.41 3.99
N THR A 661 0.04 18.11 4.45
CA THR A 661 1.18 18.48 3.60
C THR A 661 1.87 17.22 3.11
N TRP A 662 2.05 17.09 1.80
CA TRP A 662 2.86 16.03 1.22
C TRP A 662 4.34 16.28 1.51
N LEU A 663 5.02 15.28 2.07
CA LEU A 663 6.47 15.30 2.20
C LEU A 663 7.07 14.66 0.95
N ASP A 664 7.84 15.40 0.14
CA ASP A 664 8.65 14.79 -0.92
C ASP A 664 9.95 14.23 -0.29
N TYR A 665 10.01 12.91 -0.13
CA TYR A 665 11.13 12.23 0.52
C TYR A 665 11.39 10.85 -0.07
N SER A 666 12.67 10.58 -0.30
CA SER A 666 13.22 9.27 -0.62
C SER A 666 14.51 9.07 0.15
N PHE A 667 14.71 7.87 0.69
CA PHE A 667 15.99 7.44 1.25
C PHE A 667 17.13 7.48 0.22
N TYR A 668 16.83 7.33 -1.07
CA TYR A 668 17.82 7.26 -2.15
C TYR A 668 18.21 8.61 -2.75
N THR A 669 17.49 9.69 -2.41
CA THR A 669 17.82 11.06 -2.85
C THR A 669 19.05 11.61 -2.12
N ASN A 670 20.06 12.04 -2.88
CA ASN A 670 21.35 12.50 -2.35
C ASN A 670 21.93 13.67 -3.17
N LYS A 671 23.15 14.12 -2.82
CA LYS A 671 23.80 15.31 -3.42
C LYS A 671 24.13 15.23 -4.92
N GLY A 672 23.90 14.10 -5.58
CA GLY A 672 24.03 13.96 -7.05
C GLY A 672 22.85 13.31 -7.75
N TYR A 673 21.81 12.87 -7.01
CA TYR A 673 20.72 12.09 -7.56
C TYR A 673 19.39 12.36 -6.84
N TYR A 674 18.31 12.54 -7.60
CA TYR A 674 16.94 12.63 -7.10
C TYR A 674 16.19 11.35 -7.49
N CYS A 675 15.67 10.64 -6.51
CA CYS A 675 14.84 9.47 -6.70
C CYS A 675 13.38 9.93 -6.83
N GLY A 676 12.84 9.83 -8.05
CA GLY A 676 11.44 10.17 -8.36
C GLY A 676 10.46 9.07 -7.93
N GLY A 677 9.16 9.35 -8.04
CA GLY A 677 8.09 8.45 -7.56
C GLY A 677 7.52 8.87 -6.20
N HIS A 678 8.26 9.63 -5.39
CA HIS A 678 7.80 10.00 -4.04
C HIS A 678 7.23 11.41 -3.88
N GLY A 679 7.43 12.30 -4.86
CA GLY A 679 6.85 13.65 -4.85
C GLY A 679 5.34 13.65 -5.10
N GLU A 680 4.66 14.74 -4.74
CA GLU A 680 3.19 14.87 -4.89
C GLU A 680 2.73 14.84 -6.36
N ASP A 681 3.52 15.47 -7.24
CA ASP A 681 3.33 15.54 -8.70
C ASP A 681 3.94 14.32 -9.44
N ALA A 682 4.45 13.30 -8.74
CA ALA A 682 5.01 12.11 -9.41
C ALA A 682 3.89 11.20 -9.91
N GLU A 683 4.06 10.65 -11.12
CA GLU A 683 3.13 9.68 -11.72
C GLU A 683 3.01 8.44 -10.83
N VAL A 684 1.78 8.09 -10.46
CA VAL A 684 1.45 6.88 -9.69
C VAL A 684 0.99 5.78 -10.66
N LEU A 685 1.57 4.59 -10.49
CA LEU A 685 1.18 3.37 -11.20
C LEU A 685 1.03 3.54 -12.73
N ALA A 686 2.11 3.96 -13.39
CA ALA A 686 2.14 4.17 -14.83
C ALA A 686 1.55 3.00 -15.63
N SER A 687 0.59 3.30 -16.52
CA SER A 687 0.04 2.39 -17.54
C SER A 687 -0.74 1.14 -17.07
N LEU A 688 -1.17 1.05 -15.80
CA LEU A 688 -2.12 0.00 -15.36
C LEU A 688 -3.52 0.55 -15.12
N PRO A 689 -4.58 -0.14 -15.56
CA PRO A 689 -5.95 0.24 -15.27
C PRO A 689 -6.26 0.06 -13.78
N VAL A 690 -6.95 1.01 -13.16
CA VAL A 690 -7.48 0.90 -11.80
C VAL A 690 -9.02 0.86 -11.83
N LEU A 691 -9.68 1.08 -10.70
CA LEU A 691 -11.14 1.14 -10.65
C LEU A 691 -11.65 2.35 -11.46
N PRO A 692 -12.63 2.21 -12.37
CA PRO A 692 -13.05 3.30 -13.27
C PRO A 692 -13.49 4.59 -12.57
N SER A 693 -14.08 4.51 -11.37
CA SER A 693 -14.45 5.69 -10.58
C SER A 693 -13.24 6.46 -10.06
N VAL A 694 -12.11 5.79 -9.84
CA VAL A 694 -10.84 6.41 -9.43
C VAL A 694 -10.12 6.97 -10.65
N GLU A 695 -10.13 6.29 -11.79
CA GLU A 695 -9.63 6.83 -13.06
C GLU A 695 -10.35 8.15 -13.45
N GLU A 696 -11.69 8.17 -13.43
CA GLU A 696 -12.50 9.37 -13.71
C GLU A 696 -12.28 10.49 -12.67
N ALA A 697 -11.96 10.12 -11.43
CA ALA A 697 -11.77 11.06 -10.32
C ALA A 697 -10.35 11.64 -10.22
N ALA A 698 -9.33 10.94 -10.72
CA ALA A 698 -7.93 11.25 -10.47
C ALA A 698 -7.28 12.11 -11.56
N ASP A 699 -7.60 11.95 -12.84
CA ASP A 699 -7.09 12.85 -13.90
C ASP A 699 -7.79 14.22 -13.87
N THR A 700 -7.52 14.99 -12.80
CA THR A 700 -8.22 16.25 -12.51
C THR A 700 -7.89 17.34 -13.52
N ASN A 701 -6.72 17.21 -14.17
CA ASN A 701 -6.16 18.19 -15.08
C ASN A 701 -6.38 17.83 -16.58
N ASN A 702 -6.79 16.58 -16.88
CA ASN A 702 -7.01 16.00 -18.20
C ASN A 702 -5.73 15.91 -19.08
N ASP A 703 -4.57 15.61 -18.49
CA ASP A 703 -3.34 15.31 -19.21
C ASP A 703 -3.10 13.79 -19.44
N GLY A 704 -3.91 12.94 -18.82
CA GLY A 704 -3.83 11.49 -18.93
C GLY A 704 -2.79 10.84 -18.03
N VAL A 705 -2.21 11.59 -17.07
CA VAL A 705 -1.28 11.10 -16.06
C VAL A 705 -1.93 11.22 -14.69
N MET A 706 -1.89 10.14 -13.92
CA MET A 706 -2.35 10.15 -12.54
C MET A 706 -1.17 10.49 -11.63
N THR A 707 -1.22 11.59 -10.88
CA THR A 707 -0.20 11.88 -9.86
C THR A 707 -0.52 11.23 -8.51
N ASN A 708 0.50 11.09 -7.66
CA ASN A 708 0.36 10.66 -6.27
C ASN A 708 -0.71 11.47 -5.52
N MET A 709 -0.68 12.80 -5.63
CA MET A 709 -1.67 13.68 -4.99
C MET A 709 -3.07 13.48 -5.57
N GLU A 710 -3.18 13.35 -6.89
CA GLU A 710 -4.46 13.13 -7.57
C GLU A 710 -5.11 11.79 -7.16
N PHE A 711 -4.36 10.70 -7.16
CA PHE A 711 -4.85 9.41 -6.64
C PHE A 711 -5.21 9.51 -5.15
N PHE A 712 -4.41 10.21 -4.35
CA PHE A 712 -4.73 10.44 -2.94
C PHE A 712 -6.06 11.21 -2.78
N VAL A 713 -6.37 12.20 -3.63
CA VAL A 713 -7.66 12.92 -3.60
C VAL A 713 -8.80 12.07 -4.15
N ALA A 714 -8.58 11.28 -5.21
CA ALA A 714 -9.57 10.41 -5.81
C ALA A 714 -10.00 9.25 -4.89
N SER A 715 -9.06 8.71 -4.10
CA SER A 715 -9.29 7.68 -3.09
C SER A 715 -9.90 8.18 -1.77
N ASP A 716 -10.43 9.41 -1.70
CA ASP A 716 -11.05 9.88 -0.44
C ASP A 716 -12.38 9.15 -0.14
N PRO A 717 -12.48 8.40 0.98
CA PRO A 717 -13.70 7.67 1.34
C PRO A 717 -14.87 8.58 1.72
N LYS A 718 -14.65 9.89 1.90
CA LYS A 718 -15.71 10.89 2.09
C LYS A 718 -16.47 11.22 0.80
N ARG A 719 -15.96 10.83 -0.37
CA ARG A 719 -16.65 11.03 -1.66
C ARG A 719 -17.83 10.09 -1.79
N ASP A 720 -18.93 10.58 -2.35
CA ASP A 720 -20.16 9.81 -2.52
C ASP A 720 -20.24 9.10 -3.89
N ASP A 721 -19.17 9.13 -4.68
CA ASP A 721 -19.00 8.42 -5.96
C ASP A 721 -17.99 7.25 -5.88
N GLN A 722 -17.53 6.91 -4.68
CA GLN A 722 -16.75 5.68 -4.45
C GLN A 722 -17.55 4.44 -4.85
N VAL A 723 -16.89 3.45 -5.44
CA VAL A 723 -17.49 2.15 -5.81
C VAL A 723 -17.25 1.05 -4.79
N TYR A 724 -16.37 1.27 -3.80
CA TYR A 724 -16.10 0.34 -2.72
C TYR A 724 -16.08 1.02 -1.36
N ILE A 725 -16.33 0.23 -0.32
CA ILE A 725 -16.21 0.58 1.09
C ILE A 725 -15.64 -0.59 1.88
N TYR A 726 -15.15 -0.32 3.09
CA TYR A 726 -14.94 -1.32 4.12
C TYR A 726 -16.24 -1.60 4.88
N ASP A 727 -16.47 -2.87 5.20
CA ASP A 727 -17.60 -3.37 5.98
C ASP A 727 -17.75 -2.69 7.34
N HIS A 728 -16.66 -2.51 8.08
CA HIS A 728 -16.63 -1.79 9.34
C HIS A 728 -15.23 -1.33 9.75
N PHE A 729 -15.17 -0.29 10.59
CA PHE A 729 -13.97 0.20 11.26
C PHE A 729 -13.98 -0.17 12.74
N LEU A 730 -14.32 -1.42 13.03
CA LEU A 730 -14.27 -1.98 14.39
C LEU A 730 -12.99 -2.81 14.51
N TRP A 731 -12.22 -2.54 15.56
CA TRP A 731 -11.06 -3.32 16.00
C TRP A 731 -11.40 -3.98 17.35
N GLU A 732 -12.43 -4.83 17.37
CA GLU A 732 -12.99 -5.37 18.63
C GLU A 732 -12.00 -6.25 19.39
N HIS A 733 -11.08 -6.91 18.69
CA HIS A 733 -9.96 -7.66 19.29
C HIS A 733 -8.95 -6.78 20.01
N CYS A 734 -8.88 -5.49 19.66
CA CYS A 734 -8.10 -4.47 20.37
C CYS A 734 -8.86 -3.89 21.57
N ALA A 735 -9.94 -4.54 22.03
CA ALA A 735 -10.48 -4.29 23.35
C ALA A 735 -9.46 -4.69 24.42
N SER A 736 -9.10 -3.75 25.29
CA SER A 736 -8.24 -4.03 26.43
C SER A 736 -8.90 -5.04 27.36
N ASP A 737 -8.20 -6.11 27.75
CA ASP A 737 -8.72 -7.19 28.62
C ASP A 737 -9.18 -6.73 30.01
N ASN A 738 -9.01 -5.44 30.33
CA ASN A 738 -9.56 -4.81 31.51
C ASN A 738 -10.23 -3.46 31.18
N ALA A 739 -11.46 -3.28 31.66
CA ALA A 739 -12.08 -1.97 31.88
C ALA A 739 -11.42 -1.16 33.04
N ASN A 740 -10.14 -1.45 33.33
CA ASN A 740 -9.25 -0.73 34.22
C ASN A 740 -8.00 -0.45 33.38
N GLY A 741 -7.83 0.80 32.96
CA GLY A 741 -7.00 1.15 31.80
C GLY A 741 -5.56 0.62 31.86
N ILE A 742 -5.12 0.08 30.72
CA ILE A 742 -3.72 0.10 30.34
C ILE A 742 -3.30 1.57 30.41
N GLU A 743 -2.29 1.92 31.22
CA GLU A 743 -1.80 3.30 31.17
C GLU A 743 -1.22 3.56 29.78
N LEU A 744 -1.47 4.77 29.26
CA LEU A 744 -0.87 5.28 28.02
C LEU A 744 0.67 5.12 28.01
N THR A 745 1.31 5.11 29.18
CA THR A 745 2.74 4.86 29.36
C THR A 745 3.19 3.46 28.93
N GLN A 746 2.37 2.42 29.15
CA GLN A 746 2.69 1.06 28.71
C GLN A 746 2.56 0.94 27.18
N LEU A 747 1.45 1.45 26.62
CA LEU A 747 1.24 1.54 25.17
C LEU A 747 2.33 2.34 24.45
N MET A 748 2.78 3.45 25.05
CA MET A 748 3.90 4.24 24.53
C MET A 748 5.26 3.55 24.70
N ALA A 749 5.45 2.71 25.74
CA ALA A 749 6.67 1.93 25.91
C ALA A 749 6.75 0.76 24.91
N ASP A 750 5.63 0.12 24.61
CA ASP A 750 5.57 -0.94 23.60
C ASP A 750 5.70 -0.33 22.19
N PHE A 751 5.09 0.82 21.91
CA PHE A 751 5.40 1.60 20.70
C PHE A 751 6.86 2.07 20.63
N ALA A 752 7.49 2.45 21.76
CA ALA A 752 8.90 2.85 21.77
C ALA A 752 9.83 1.67 21.45
N LYS A 753 9.50 0.44 21.87
CA LYS A 753 10.20 -0.77 21.43
C LYS A 753 10.04 -0.97 19.92
N ASP A 754 8.82 -0.98 19.41
CA ASP A 754 8.51 -1.17 17.98
C ASP A 754 9.22 -0.10 17.13
N ALA A 755 9.09 1.17 17.49
CA ALA A 755 9.65 2.30 16.74
C ALA A 755 11.19 2.37 16.82
N ALA A 756 11.80 2.02 17.95
CA ALA A 756 13.26 1.91 18.06
C ALA A 756 13.82 0.73 17.24
N GLN A 757 13.01 -0.29 16.96
CA GLN A 757 13.38 -1.46 16.14
C GLN A 757 13.12 -1.26 14.63
N THR A 758 12.32 -0.26 14.23
CA THR A 758 11.95 -0.01 12.83
C THR A 758 12.29 1.37 12.28
N SER A 759 12.77 2.31 13.09
CA SER A 759 13.19 3.61 12.55
C SER A 759 14.46 3.46 11.69
N LEU A 760 14.36 3.83 10.41
CA LEU A 760 15.49 3.96 9.48
C LEU A 760 15.86 5.44 9.27
N PRO A 761 16.67 6.06 10.15
CA PRO A 761 17.30 7.34 9.87
C PRO A 761 18.72 7.14 9.29
N MET A 762 18.83 7.07 7.96
CA MET A 762 20.09 7.36 7.26
C MET A 762 19.86 8.38 6.13
N GLY A 763 20.95 9.01 5.69
CA GLY A 763 21.00 9.66 4.37
C GLY A 763 21.30 11.15 4.35
N THR A 764 21.04 11.92 5.42
CA THR A 764 21.52 13.32 5.49
C THR A 764 22.09 13.71 6.86
N SER A 765 23.07 14.62 6.84
CA SER A 765 23.78 15.10 8.03
C SER A 765 22.99 16.07 8.91
N ASP A 766 21.74 16.38 8.57
CA ASP A 766 21.00 17.52 9.13
C ASP A 766 19.51 17.24 9.45
N PHE A 767 18.96 16.07 9.06
CA PHE A 767 17.57 15.69 9.36
C PHE A 767 17.50 14.47 10.28
N ASP A 768 17.45 14.75 11.57
CA ASP A 768 17.05 13.80 12.60
C ASP A 768 15.52 13.79 12.75
N VAL A 769 14.88 12.70 12.32
CA VAL A 769 13.43 12.45 12.42
C VAL A 769 12.98 12.44 13.89
N PHE A 770 13.79 11.92 14.81
CA PHE A 770 13.50 11.99 16.25
C PHE A 770 13.46 13.44 16.75
N SER A 771 14.24 14.35 16.17
CA SER A 771 14.18 15.78 16.53
C SER A 771 12.87 16.46 16.12
N LEU A 772 12.16 15.95 15.10
CA LEU A 772 10.83 16.42 14.70
C LEU A 772 9.76 15.85 15.64
N LEU A 773 9.80 14.54 15.89
CA LEU A 773 8.93 13.85 16.86
C LEU A 773 9.04 14.46 18.28
N GLN A 774 10.25 14.80 18.74
CA GLN A 774 10.46 15.51 20.01
C GLN A 774 9.94 16.97 19.99
N LYS A 775 10.01 17.69 18.86
CA LYS A 775 9.48 19.07 18.78
C LYS A 775 7.95 19.09 18.79
N GLY A 776 7.29 18.09 18.19
CA GLY A 776 5.83 17.91 18.27
C GLY A 776 5.36 17.57 19.69
N THR A 777 5.94 16.54 20.30
CA THR A 777 5.58 16.09 21.66
C THR A 777 5.87 17.13 22.75
N ASN A 778 6.97 17.89 22.64
CA ASN A 778 7.24 18.97 23.60
C ASN A 778 6.21 20.12 23.53
N ARG A 779 5.64 20.42 22.36
CA ARG A 779 4.53 21.39 22.25
C ARG A 779 3.28 20.90 22.98
N ALA A 780 2.93 19.62 22.85
CA ALA A 780 1.81 19.01 23.58
C ALA A 780 2.04 19.01 25.10
N ARG A 781 3.29 18.82 25.56
CA ARG A 781 3.66 18.89 26.99
C ARG A 781 3.47 20.31 27.55
N THR A 782 3.97 21.35 26.87
CA THR A 782 3.75 22.75 27.30
C THR A 782 2.28 23.17 27.32
N ALA A 783 1.43 22.64 26.42
CA ALA A 783 -0.01 22.90 26.45
C ALA A 783 -0.70 22.27 27.69
N ARG A 784 -0.20 21.13 28.17
CA ARG A 784 -0.74 20.42 29.34
C ARG A 784 -0.36 21.10 30.66
N ASP A 785 0.84 21.66 30.75
CA ASP A 785 1.30 22.40 31.94
C ASP A 785 0.68 23.79 32.07
N ALA A 786 0.34 24.44 30.94
CA ALA A 786 -0.40 25.71 30.93
C ALA A 786 -1.82 25.62 31.54
N LEU A 787 -2.40 24.41 31.66
CA LEU A 787 -3.74 24.17 32.21
C LEU A 787 -3.76 23.82 33.71
N ARG A 788 -2.63 23.91 34.42
CA ARG A 788 -2.52 23.52 35.85
C ARG A 788 -1.95 24.59 36.80
N ALA A 789 -1.95 25.86 36.41
CA ALA A 789 -1.53 26.96 37.29
C ALA A 789 -2.73 27.77 37.86
N PRO A 790 -3.03 27.72 39.17
CA PRO A 790 -3.96 28.66 39.80
C PRO A 790 -3.31 30.05 39.94
N SER A 791 -4.07 31.09 39.61
CA SER A 791 -3.60 32.48 39.58
C SER A 791 -3.29 33.06 40.97
N THR A 792 -2.07 33.57 41.18
CA THR A 792 -1.82 34.71 42.11
C THR A 792 -0.52 35.49 41.78
N SER A 793 -0.70 36.75 41.38
CA SER A 793 0.13 37.96 41.66
C SER A 793 1.64 38.09 41.31
N SER A 794 1.93 39.29 40.74
CA SER A 794 3.17 40.10 40.68
C SER A 794 4.33 39.66 39.74
N VAL A 795 4.67 40.47 38.71
CA VAL A 795 5.67 41.59 38.61
C VAL A 795 7.09 41.10 38.99
N GLU A 796 8.16 41.17 38.17
CA GLU A 796 8.70 42.26 37.31
C GLU A 796 9.28 41.82 35.94
N HIS A 797 9.65 42.82 35.11
CA HIS A 797 10.36 42.70 33.83
C HIS A 797 11.87 42.45 34.00
N GLU A 798 12.46 41.62 33.14
CA GLU A 798 13.49 42.04 32.17
C GLU A 798 13.49 41.12 30.93
#